data_AF-A0A3D3RF24-F1
#
_entry.id   AF-A0A3D3RF24-F1
#
_cell.length_a   1.000
_cell.length_b   1.000
_cell.length_c   1.000
_cell.angle_alpha   90.00
_cell.angle_beta   90.00
_cell.angle_gamma   90.00
#
_symmetry.space_group_name_H-M   'P 1'
#
loop_
_entity.id
_entity.type
_entity.pdbx_description
1 polymer ?
#
loop_
_entity_poly.entity_id
_entity_poly.type
_entity_poly.pdbx_seq_one_letter_code
_entity_poly.pdbx_strand_id
1 'polypeptide(L)'
;MRQRWIFTFLGLIFLIVGQPVQSETETVPFVAGFDRFARHDELEPHAGGQLLISELSCVACHPSQRSELQPKRGPRLTGAGNHLQQKWIREFLAAPQITKAGTTMPDVLHGLPPEKKQQTITALTAFLAAQQSAYPEIKATGANPVPHEFWKKGNVEQGQELYHKIGCVACHEPDESYEPGETKISPSDKMLAQLDPEDIKELGLAAAVRPVNSVPHGSLPAKYTAKSLTFFLLNPEQTRPAGRMPQLKLKAVEAADIAAYLLRNQTESQTTEESATATDLVAEGEQLFVELKCVNCHDAKKLKPSQFAQPLAKLKPAASTSCLHAARKNMPAYPLDQQQQTAIEQTLASLPDQNPASPKQQLDFQVLQLNCYACHERDKRGGVGFNRKPYFETAAHVDLGDEGRIPPTLTGIGYKLQKKWLSKVLNGSGDIRPHMQARMPVFPKQQVSALPTAFEKVDGKAQLPDSKVFPNHDKLASSGRIMLETGCIQCHPIRGESMPGVVGTDLGDVTNRVHPGWFREFLLDPASLKPRTRMPTFFPGGQSQNKGLLDGNVDQQIAALWGYLKAGSKQPLPEKILEAKSKNYELVPDKRPIVLRTFMQEAGTHAIAVGLPEKVNFAFDAEQVRPALAWKGRFLDAQGTWFIRFAPPADPLGSKAILFPAGAPVALLKNQQQSWPTYSPDANELQFRGYRVDAAGIPTFLYRCGKVDIEDRFEATDKQTLKRSLTIKGNQKSSESETLWFRGLAGKTLKQLNATTMQNQAGLQVSVSPELAKADVLRKHDNQADWIFPVPAAEKTTIEVTYQW
;
A
#
# COMPACT_ATOMS: atom_id res chain seq x y z
N MET A 1 12.51 -35.22 -75.94
CA MET A 1 12.71 -36.60 -75.47
C MET A 1 11.78 -36.87 -74.29
N ARG A 2 10.96 -37.93 -74.41
CA ARG A 2 10.38 -38.86 -73.39
C ARG A 2 10.36 -38.42 -71.90
N GLN A 3 9.35 -38.67 -71.06
CA GLN A 3 8.04 -39.36 -71.13
C GLN A 3 7.32 -39.10 -69.78
N ARG A 4 5.99 -39.07 -69.81
CA ARG A 4 5.07 -39.02 -68.65
C ARG A 4 5.03 -40.34 -67.89
N TRP A 5 4.87 -40.30 -66.56
CA TRP A 5 4.10 -41.29 -65.78
C TRP A 5 3.21 -40.55 -64.76
N ILE A 6 1.92 -40.85 -64.82
CA ILE A 6 0.84 -40.45 -63.91
C ILE A 6 0.48 -41.70 -63.12
N PHE A 7 0.26 -41.61 -61.80
CA PHE A 7 -0.77 -42.42 -61.14
C PHE A 7 -1.37 -41.69 -59.93
N THR A 8 -2.70 -41.76 -59.92
CA THR A 8 -3.74 -41.19 -59.07
C THR A 8 -3.78 -41.85 -57.69
N PHE A 9 -4.19 -41.13 -56.63
CA PHE A 9 -4.92 -41.77 -55.52
C PHE A 9 -5.95 -40.82 -54.89
N LEU A 10 -7.12 -41.42 -54.62
CA LEU A 10 -8.38 -40.83 -54.17
C LEU A 10 -8.27 -40.06 -52.86
N GLY A 11 -9.03 -38.96 -52.77
CA GLY A 11 -9.37 -38.31 -51.51
C GLY A 11 -10.34 -39.17 -50.69
N LEU A 12 -9.95 -39.45 -49.45
CA LEU A 12 -10.86 -39.91 -48.40
C LEU A 12 -11.20 -38.68 -47.54
N ILE A 13 -12.44 -38.22 -47.61
CA ILE A 13 -13.02 -37.25 -46.68
C ILE A 13 -13.30 -38.00 -45.38
N PHE A 14 -12.43 -37.83 -44.38
CA PHE A 14 -12.77 -38.17 -42.99
C PHE A 14 -13.43 -36.95 -42.34
N LEU A 15 -14.74 -37.03 -42.14
CA LEU A 15 -15.50 -36.21 -41.20
C LEU A 15 -15.00 -36.53 -39.79
N ILE A 16 -13.99 -35.78 -39.31
CA ILE A 16 -13.68 -35.72 -37.89
C ILE A 16 -14.77 -34.85 -37.27
N VAL A 17 -15.75 -35.51 -36.65
CA VAL A 17 -16.62 -34.90 -35.65
C VAL A 17 -15.70 -34.46 -34.51
N GLY A 18 -15.27 -33.21 -34.55
CA GLY A 18 -14.60 -32.57 -33.42
C GLY A 18 -15.60 -32.52 -32.27
N GLN A 19 -15.47 -33.44 -31.31
CA GLN A 19 -16.02 -33.18 -30.00
C GLN A 19 -15.28 -31.96 -29.44
N PRO A 20 -16.00 -30.96 -28.89
CA PRO A 20 -15.35 -29.92 -28.14
C PRO A 20 -14.78 -30.60 -26.90
N VAL A 21 -13.46 -30.80 -26.86
CA VAL A 21 -12.75 -31.02 -25.59
C VAL A 21 -12.77 -29.67 -24.87
N GLN A 22 -13.92 -29.35 -24.28
CA GLN A 22 -13.97 -28.44 -23.15
C GLN A 22 -13.32 -29.20 -21.99
N SER A 23 -11.99 -29.08 -21.90
CA SER A 23 -11.29 -29.32 -20.64
C SER A 23 -11.78 -28.26 -19.67
N GLU A 24 -12.88 -28.52 -18.96
CA GLU A 24 -13.17 -27.88 -17.68
C GLU A 24 -11.95 -28.14 -16.80
N THR A 25 -11.07 -27.16 -16.67
CA THR A 25 -9.94 -27.24 -15.75
C THR A 25 -10.54 -27.23 -14.34
N GLU A 26 -10.63 -28.41 -13.72
CA GLU A 26 -11.03 -28.52 -12.32
C GLU A 26 -10.12 -27.61 -11.48
N THR A 27 -10.70 -26.60 -10.85
CA THR A 27 -9.96 -25.65 -10.02
C THR A 27 -9.68 -26.27 -8.66
N VAL A 28 -8.45 -26.77 -8.50
CA VAL A 28 -7.99 -27.40 -7.24
C VAL A 28 -7.81 -26.36 -6.12
N PRO A 29 -7.95 -26.72 -4.83
CA PRO A 29 -7.75 -25.79 -3.72
C PRO A 29 -6.33 -25.20 -3.73
N PHE A 30 -6.22 -23.88 -3.60
CA PHE A 30 -4.95 -23.18 -3.56
C PHE A 30 -4.46 -23.03 -2.11
N VAL A 31 -3.26 -23.52 -1.84
CA VAL A 31 -2.56 -23.42 -0.56
C VAL A 31 -1.16 -22.88 -0.83
N ALA A 32 -0.95 -21.59 -0.57
CA ALA A 32 0.25 -20.84 -1.00
C ALA A 32 1.59 -21.56 -0.73
N GLY A 33 1.80 -22.13 0.46
CA GLY A 33 3.03 -22.86 0.77
C GLY A 33 3.16 -24.21 0.04
N PHE A 34 2.04 -24.88 -0.25
CA PHE A 34 2.05 -26.13 -1.02
C PHE A 34 2.33 -25.83 -2.49
N ASP A 35 1.55 -24.92 -3.09
CA ASP A 35 1.68 -24.54 -4.49
C ASP A 35 3.04 -23.93 -4.82
N ARG A 36 3.62 -23.17 -3.88
CA ARG A 36 4.92 -22.54 -4.09
C ARG A 36 6.11 -23.45 -3.87
N PHE A 37 6.02 -24.41 -2.94
CA PHE A 37 7.19 -25.18 -2.48
C PHE A 37 7.00 -26.70 -2.57
N ALA A 38 5.91 -27.24 -2.03
CA ALA A 38 5.70 -28.69 -1.99
C ALA A 38 5.57 -29.30 -3.40
N ARG A 39 4.88 -28.61 -4.31
CA ARG A 39 4.74 -29.05 -5.72
C ARG A 39 6.06 -29.15 -6.49
N HIS A 40 7.14 -28.59 -5.92
CA HIS A 40 8.44 -28.47 -6.54
C HIS A 40 9.54 -29.15 -5.71
N ASP A 41 9.17 -30.04 -4.79
CA ASP A 41 10.09 -30.79 -3.93
C ASP A 41 11.01 -29.91 -3.05
N GLU A 42 10.56 -28.68 -2.73
CA GLU A 42 11.32 -27.72 -1.90
C GLU A 42 10.95 -27.80 -0.40
N LEU A 43 10.03 -28.71 -0.05
CA LEU A 43 9.67 -29.08 1.32
C LEU A 43 9.90 -30.57 1.52
N GLU A 44 10.16 -30.95 2.78
CA GLU A 44 10.15 -32.36 3.17
C GLU A 44 8.80 -33.00 2.80
N PRO A 45 8.77 -34.27 2.31
CA PRO A 45 7.55 -34.89 1.78
C PRO A 45 6.33 -34.79 2.71
N HIS A 46 6.53 -34.98 4.02
CA HIS A 46 5.44 -34.91 5.00
C HIS A 46 5.00 -33.47 5.32
N ALA A 47 5.87 -32.46 5.16
CA ALA A 47 5.53 -31.08 5.49
C ALA A 47 4.45 -30.52 4.53
N GLY A 48 4.49 -30.92 3.25
CA GLY A 48 3.46 -30.56 2.27
C GLY A 48 2.08 -31.11 2.65
N GLY A 49 1.99 -32.40 3.01
CA GLY A 49 0.72 -33.00 3.43
C GLY A 49 0.23 -32.50 4.78
N GLN A 50 1.12 -32.24 5.75
CA GLN A 50 0.76 -31.58 7.01
C GLN A 50 0.13 -30.20 6.76
N LEU A 51 0.69 -29.44 5.82
CA LEU A 51 0.18 -28.12 5.45
C LEU A 51 -1.21 -28.25 4.83
N LEU A 52 -1.43 -29.19 3.92
CA LEU A 52 -2.75 -29.45 3.34
C LEU A 52 -3.77 -29.90 4.40
N ILE A 53 -3.42 -30.83 5.29
CA ILE A 53 -4.30 -31.31 6.37
C ILE A 53 -4.77 -30.14 7.27
N SER A 54 -3.88 -29.21 7.58
CA SER A 54 -4.21 -28.02 8.36
C SER A 54 -5.04 -27.00 7.55
N GLU A 55 -4.62 -26.68 6.32
CA GLU A 55 -5.20 -25.62 5.48
C GLU A 55 -6.54 -26.00 4.85
N LEU A 56 -6.79 -27.29 4.61
CA LEU A 56 -8.08 -27.85 4.19
C LEU A 56 -8.99 -28.17 5.41
N SER A 57 -8.51 -27.89 6.62
CA SER A 57 -9.26 -28.01 7.87
C SER A 57 -9.70 -29.44 8.20
N CYS A 58 -8.96 -30.47 7.78
CA CYS A 58 -9.31 -31.86 8.03
C CYS A 58 -9.51 -32.15 9.52
N VAL A 59 -8.70 -31.51 10.37
CA VAL A 59 -8.73 -31.67 11.84
C VAL A 59 -9.95 -31.00 12.50
N ALA A 60 -10.73 -30.20 11.77
CA ALA A 60 -12.00 -29.67 12.26
C ALA A 60 -13.04 -30.80 12.46
N CYS A 61 -12.95 -31.86 11.66
CA CYS A 61 -13.81 -33.04 11.77
C CYS A 61 -13.09 -34.25 12.33
N HIS A 62 -11.78 -34.40 12.05
CA HIS A 62 -10.96 -35.53 12.49
C HIS A 62 -10.01 -35.12 13.62
N PRO A 63 -10.39 -35.27 14.91
CA PRO A 63 -9.59 -34.74 16.02
C PRO A 63 -8.16 -35.26 16.02
N SER A 64 -7.23 -34.39 16.39
CA SER A 64 -5.80 -34.69 16.55
C SER A 64 -5.26 -33.95 17.77
N GLN A 65 -4.34 -34.59 18.50
CA GLN A 65 -3.63 -33.96 19.62
C GLN A 65 -2.38 -33.19 19.15
N ARG A 66 -2.02 -33.27 17.87
CA ARG A 66 -0.84 -32.60 17.31
C ARG A 66 -1.09 -31.11 17.16
N SER A 67 -0.34 -30.29 17.89
CA SER A 67 -0.46 -28.83 17.88
C SER A 67 -0.11 -28.19 16.53
N GLU A 68 0.71 -28.85 15.73
CA GLU A 68 1.11 -28.43 14.39
C GLU A 68 -0.02 -28.64 13.36
N LEU A 69 -1.01 -29.51 13.63
CA LEU A 69 -2.10 -29.80 12.70
C LEU A 69 -3.40 -29.08 13.04
N GLN A 70 -3.34 -27.99 13.82
CA GLN A 70 -4.54 -27.23 14.15
C GLN A 70 -5.27 -26.78 12.88
N PRO A 71 -6.60 -26.94 12.82
CA PRO A 71 -7.34 -26.66 11.60
C PRO A 71 -7.39 -25.16 11.33
N LYS A 72 -7.22 -24.76 10.07
CA LYS A 72 -7.57 -23.42 9.63
C LYS A 72 -9.08 -23.21 9.87
N ARG A 73 -9.45 -22.30 10.76
CA ARG A 73 -10.86 -21.92 10.92
C ARG A 73 -11.38 -21.24 9.66
N GLY A 74 -12.60 -21.56 9.28
CA GLY A 74 -13.33 -20.84 8.24
C GLY A 74 -13.65 -19.40 8.67
N PRO A 75 -14.12 -18.55 7.75
CA PRO A 75 -14.61 -17.22 8.09
C PRO A 75 -15.69 -17.26 9.17
N ARG A 76 -15.67 -16.29 10.07
CA ARG A 76 -16.79 -15.99 10.97
C ARG A 76 -17.96 -15.52 10.13
N LEU A 77 -19.11 -16.14 10.33
CA LEU A 77 -20.35 -15.84 9.61
C LEU A 77 -21.33 -15.02 10.45
N THR A 78 -20.93 -14.63 11.67
CA THR A 78 -21.56 -13.55 12.42
C THR A 78 -21.46 -12.25 11.61
N GLY A 79 -22.58 -11.70 11.15
CA GLY A 79 -22.60 -10.54 10.25
C GLY A 79 -22.62 -10.87 8.75
N ALA A 80 -22.71 -12.16 8.37
CA ALA A 80 -22.77 -12.55 6.97
C ALA A 80 -23.87 -11.82 6.18
N GLY A 81 -25.03 -11.57 6.81
CA GLY A 81 -26.19 -10.96 6.16
C GLY A 81 -26.00 -9.52 5.71
N ASN A 82 -25.06 -8.78 6.30
CA ASN A 82 -24.71 -7.43 5.85
C ASN A 82 -23.31 -7.33 5.23
N HIS A 83 -22.52 -8.40 5.26
CA HIS A 83 -21.16 -8.48 4.69
C HIS A 83 -21.07 -9.22 3.35
N LEU A 84 -22.04 -10.06 3.04
CA LEU A 84 -22.07 -10.91 1.85
C LEU A 84 -23.40 -10.74 1.14
N GLN A 85 -23.36 -10.75 -0.19
CA GLN A 85 -24.57 -10.71 -1.00
C GLN A 85 -25.26 -12.09 -1.03
N GLN A 86 -26.59 -12.12 -0.87
CA GLN A 86 -27.33 -13.38 -0.79
C GLN A 86 -27.22 -14.22 -2.05
N LYS A 87 -27.25 -13.59 -3.23
CA LYS A 87 -27.08 -14.28 -4.52
C LYS A 87 -25.74 -15.04 -4.56
N TRP A 88 -24.66 -14.39 -4.13
CA TRP A 88 -23.35 -15.03 -4.05
C TRP A 88 -23.30 -16.16 -3.02
N ILE A 89 -23.98 -16.04 -1.88
CA ILE A 89 -24.07 -17.15 -0.90
C ILE A 89 -24.73 -18.38 -1.57
N ARG A 90 -25.84 -18.18 -2.29
CA ARG A 90 -26.54 -19.26 -3.01
C ARG A 90 -25.64 -19.94 -4.03
N GLU A 91 -24.99 -19.15 -4.88
CA GLU A 91 -24.06 -19.64 -5.91
C GLU A 91 -22.86 -20.37 -5.30
N PHE A 92 -22.26 -19.79 -4.25
CA PHE A 92 -21.10 -20.36 -3.59
C PHE A 92 -21.42 -21.67 -2.85
N LEU A 93 -22.60 -21.81 -2.25
CA LEU A 93 -23.04 -23.08 -1.66
C LEU A 93 -23.40 -24.13 -2.73
N ALA A 94 -23.87 -23.70 -3.90
CA ALA A 94 -24.19 -24.60 -5.01
C ALA A 94 -22.92 -25.19 -5.64
N ALA A 95 -21.90 -24.38 -5.88
CA ALA A 95 -20.65 -24.79 -6.51
C ALA A 95 -19.45 -23.94 -6.04
N PRO A 96 -18.88 -24.22 -4.85
CA PRO A 96 -17.84 -23.37 -4.24
C PRO A 96 -16.64 -23.09 -5.14
N GLN A 97 -16.20 -24.11 -5.88
CA GLN A 97 -14.97 -24.09 -6.68
C GLN A 97 -15.17 -23.32 -7.99
N ILE A 98 -16.38 -23.34 -8.54
CA ILE A 98 -16.75 -22.52 -9.70
C ILE A 98 -16.87 -21.04 -9.28
N THR A 99 -17.58 -20.78 -8.18
CA THR A 99 -17.83 -19.39 -7.71
C THR A 99 -16.56 -18.72 -7.16
N LYS A 100 -15.63 -19.50 -6.58
CA LYS A 100 -14.31 -19.04 -6.17
C LYS A 100 -13.27 -20.13 -6.45
N ALA A 101 -12.65 -20.05 -7.61
CA ALA A 101 -11.52 -20.90 -7.98
C ALA A 101 -10.45 -20.91 -6.87
N GLY A 102 -9.91 -22.10 -6.59
CA GLY A 102 -8.87 -22.27 -5.58
C GLY A 102 -9.35 -22.15 -4.12
N THR A 103 -10.66 -22.14 -3.86
CA THR A 103 -11.16 -22.09 -2.49
C THR A 103 -10.84 -23.36 -1.71
N THR A 104 -10.49 -23.23 -0.44
CA THR A 104 -10.31 -24.38 0.47
C THR A 104 -11.62 -24.84 1.10
N MET A 105 -12.76 -24.22 0.76
CA MET A 105 -14.08 -24.69 1.20
C MET A 105 -14.51 -25.86 0.29
N PRO A 106 -14.76 -27.05 0.84
CA PRO A 106 -15.25 -28.19 0.05
C PRO A 106 -16.71 -28.00 -0.36
N ASP A 107 -17.16 -28.77 -1.36
CA ASP A 107 -18.59 -28.95 -1.59
C ASP A 107 -19.13 -29.94 -0.56
N VAL A 108 -19.88 -29.43 0.43
CA VAL A 108 -20.53 -30.24 1.48
C VAL A 108 -21.93 -30.70 1.09
N LEU A 109 -22.47 -30.23 -0.04
CA LEU A 109 -23.82 -30.52 -0.52
C LEU A 109 -23.83 -31.43 -1.75
N HIS A 110 -22.66 -31.84 -2.26
CA HIS A 110 -22.51 -32.62 -3.50
C HIS A 110 -23.33 -33.92 -3.52
N GLY A 111 -23.53 -34.55 -2.36
CA GLY A 111 -24.27 -35.82 -2.23
C GLY A 111 -25.79 -35.68 -2.09
N LEU A 112 -26.34 -34.46 -2.18
CA LEU A 112 -27.78 -34.21 -2.10
C LEU A 112 -28.44 -34.25 -3.50
N PRO A 113 -29.65 -34.82 -3.64
CA PRO A 113 -30.43 -34.69 -4.86
C PRO A 113 -30.68 -33.20 -5.23
N PRO A 114 -30.77 -32.84 -6.52
CA PRO A 114 -30.84 -31.44 -6.96
C PRO A 114 -31.91 -30.59 -6.26
N GLU A 115 -33.13 -31.11 -6.12
CA GLU A 115 -34.22 -30.41 -5.44
C GLU A 115 -33.93 -30.17 -3.95
N LYS A 116 -33.47 -31.21 -3.23
CA LYS A 116 -33.12 -31.09 -1.81
C LYS A 116 -31.90 -30.20 -1.61
N LYS A 117 -30.92 -30.23 -2.52
CA LYS A 117 -29.77 -29.31 -2.52
C LYS A 117 -30.25 -27.87 -2.62
N GLN A 118 -31.17 -27.56 -3.53
CA GLN A 118 -31.72 -26.22 -3.68
C GLN A 118 -32.50 -25.75 -2.45
N GLN A 119 -33.38 -26.60 -1.88
CA GLN A 119 -34.09 -26.29 -0.63
C GLN A 119 -33.13 -26.02 0.52
N THR A 120 -32.09 -26.85 0.67
CA THR A 120 -31.05 -26.71 1.69
C THR A 120 -30.29 -25.39 1.53
N ILE A 121 -29.91 -25.02 0.30
CA ILE A 121 -29.23 -23.76 -0.01
C ILE A 121 -30.12 -22.56 0.35
N THR A 122 -31.42 -22.63 0.03
CA THR A 122 -32.38 -21.56 0.37
C THR A 122 -32.47 -21.36 1.88
N ALA A 123 -32.65 -22.43 2.66
CA ALA A 123 -32.73 -22.36 4.12
C ALA A 123 -31.41 -21.85 4.74
N LEU A 124 -30.26 -22.38 4.32
CA LEU A 124 -28.94 -21.91 4.78
C LEU A 124 -28.70 -20.44 4.45
N THR A 125 -29.10 -20.00 3.25
CA THR A 125 -28.98 -18.59 2.85
C THR A 125 -29.85 -17.70 3.72
N ALA A 126 -31.09 -18.10 4.01
CA ALA A 126 -31.98 -17.36 4.91
C ALA A 126 -31.37 -17.23 6.32
N PHE A 127 -30.83 -18.33 6.87
CA PHE A 127 -30.13 -18.31 8.16
C PHE A 127 -28.93 -17.37 8.18
N LEU A 128 -28.09 -17.40 7.13
CA LEU A 128 -26.91 -16.54 7.03
C LEU A 128 -27.29 -15.07 6.78
N ALA A 129 -28.34 -14.80 6.01
CA ALA A 129 -28.89 -13.46 5.80
C ALA A 129 -29.43 -12.84 7.10
N ALA A 130 -29.98 -13.67 8.00
CA ALA A 130 -30.41 -13.25 9.33
C ALA A 130 -29.24 -12.94 10.29
N GLN A 131 -28.00 -13.35 9.97
CA GLN A 131 -26.82 -13.00 10.77
C GLN A 131 -26.38 -11.55 10.47
N GLN A 132 -26.96 -10.58 11.16
CA GLN A 132 -26.56 -9.18 11.04
C GLN A 132 -25.66 -8.73 12.20
N SER A 133 -24.68 -7.88 11.89
CA SER A 133 -23.85 -7.22 12.91
C SER A 133 -23.53 -5.80 12.49
N ALA A 134 -23.67 -4.84 13.40
CA ALA A 134 -23.30 -3.46 13.11
C ALA A 134 -21.82 -3.36 12.70
N TYR A 135 -21.54 -2.52 11.69
CA TYR A 135 -20.16 -2.18 11.33
C TYR A 135 -19.51 -1.40 12.47
N PRO A 136 -18.22 -1.64 12.76
CA PRO A 136 -17.52 -0.92 13.81
C PRO A 136 -17.43 0.59 13.48
N GLU A 137 -17.58 1.43 14.48
CA GLU A 137 -17.38 2.88 14.32
C GLU A 137 -15.88 3.18 14.18
N ILE A 138 -15.51 3.89 13.10
CA ILE A 138 -14.13 4.33 12.88
C ILE A 138 -13.99 5.78 13.36
N LYS A 139 -13.23 5.99 14.44
CA LYS A 139 -13.04 7.31 15.03
C LYS A 139 -12.10 8.16 14.19
N ALA A 140 -12.54 9.36 13.82
CA ALA A 140 -11.69 10.36 13.20
C ALA A 140 -10.70 10.96 14.20
N THR A 141 -9.51 11.29 13.73
CA THR A 141 -8.49 12.05 14.48
C THR A 141 -7.97 13.18 13.59
N GLY A 142 -7.30 14.18 14.16
CA GLY A 142 -6.70 15.26 13.36
C GLY A 142 -5.73 14.75 12.28
N ALA A 143 -5.02 13.64 12.55
CA ALA A 143 -4.09 13.03 11.59
C ALA A 143 -4.74 12.01 10.63
N ASN A 144 -5.94 11.53 10.94
CA ASN A 144 -6.68 10.55 10.13
C ASN A 144 -8.16 10.96 10.08
N PRO A 145 -8.54 11.87 9.18
CA PRO A 145 -9.93 12.23 8.98
C PRO A 145 -10.72 11.05 8.42
N VAL A 146 -11.96 10.91 8.84
CA VAL A 146 -12.89 9.88 8.36
C VAL A 146 -14.13 10.61 7.82
N PRO A 147 -14.23 10.80 6.50
CA PRO A 147 -15.42 11.41 5.92
C PRO A 147 -16.69 10.62 6.25
N HIS A 148 -17.82 11.32 6.40
CA HIS A 148 -19.12 10.66 6.46
C HIS A 148 -19.32 9.79 5.20
N GLU A 149 -19.76 8.55 5.42
CA GLU A 149 -19.86 7.49 4.39
C GLU A 149 -18.60 7.35 3.52
N PHE A 150 -17.41 7.38 4.13
CA PHE A 150 -16.13 7.28 3.41
C PHE A 150 -16.07 6.11 2.42
N TRP A 151 -16.74 4.99 2.70
CA TRP A 151 -16.80 3.82 1.81
C TRP A 151 -17.49 4.08 0.46
N LYS A 152 -18.21 5.20 0.28
CA LYS A 152 -18.78 5.63 -1.01
C LYS A 152 -17.87 6.59 -1.78
N LYS A 153 -16.75 7.00 -1.19
CA LYS A 153 -15.89 8.09 -1.69
C LYS A 153 -14.52 7.59 -2.15
N GLY A 154 -14.38 6.29 -2.39
CA GLY A 154 -13.15 5.71 -2.87
C GLY A 154 -12.80 6.20 -4.27
N ASN A 155 -11.53 6.52 -4.50
CA ASN A 155 -10.97 6.85 -5.81
C ASN A 155 -10.32 5.60 -6.44
N VAL A 156 -10.68 5.29 -7.69
CA VAL A 156 -10.23 4.08 -8.40
C VAL A 156 -8.74 4.15 -8.75
N GLU A 157 -8.23 5.30 -9.21
CA GLU A 157 -6.83 5.44 -9.59
C GLU A 157 -5.90 5.29 -8.38
N GLN A 158 -6.23 5.97 -7.27
CA GLN A 158 -5.52 5.87 -5.99
C GLN A 158 -5.62 4.45 -5.42
N GLY A 159 -6.79 3.81 -5.56
CA GLY A 159 -6.98 2.41 -5.17
C GLY A 159 -6.09 1.45 -5.95
N GLN A 160 -5.92 1.68 -7.26
CA GLN A 160 -5.01 0.92 -8.11
C GLN A 160 -3.57 1.12 -7.65
N GLU A 161 -3.11 2.37 -7.47
CA GLU A 161 -1.75 2.65 -7.01
C GLU A 161 -1.45 2.00 -5.65
N LEU A 162 -2.35 2.18 -4.68
CA LEU A 162 -2.19 1.60 -3.34
C LEU A 162 -2.13 0.08 -3.38
N TYR A 163 -3.03 -0.58 -4.11
CA TYR A 163 -3.05 -2.04 -4.23
C TYR A 163 -1.71 -2.59 -4.71
N HIS A 164 -1.07 -1.91 -5.65
CA HIS A 164 0.20 -2.35 -6.23
C HIS A 164 1.41 -2.03 -5.34
N LYS A 165 1.42 -0.91 -4.60
CA LYS A 165 2.62 -0.46 -3.88
C LYS A 165 2.72 -0.91 -2.42
N ILE A 166 1.59 -1.10 -1.72
CA ILE A 166 1.61 -1.33 -0.26
C ILE A 166 1.82 -2.80 0.14
N GLY A 167 1.84 -3.71 -0.84
CA GLY A 167 2.12 -5.14 -0.64
C GLY A 167 0.97 -6.11 -0.91
N CYS A 168 -0.19 -5.68 -1.44
CA CYS A 168 -1.28 -6.61 -1.80
C CYS A 168 -0.81 -7.62 -2.86
N VAL A 169 -0.05 -7.14 -3.85
CA VAL A 169 0.52 -7.95 -4.95
C VAL A 169 1.61 -8.92 -4.50
N ALA A 170 2.04 -8.86 -3.23
CA ALA A 170 2.90 -9.89 -2.68
C ALA A 170 2.21 -11.26 -2.65
N CYS A 171 0.88 -11.27 -2.54
CA CYS A 171 0.06 -12.49 -2.49
C CYS A 171 -0.96 -12.56 -3.62
N HIS A 172 -1.53 -11.44 -4.04
CA HIS A 172 -2.55 -11.38 -5.08
C HIS A 172 -1.95 -11.01 -6.45
N GLU A 173 -2.72 -11.26 -7.50
CA GLU A 173 -2.30 -10.93 -8.86
C GLU A 173 -2.25 -9.40 -9.02
N PRO A 174 -1.19 -8.83 -9.61
CA PRO A 174 -1.20 -7.46 -10.09
C PRO A 174 -2.16 -7.28 -11.27
N ASP A 175 -2.53 -6.04 -11.54
CA ASP A 175 -3.27 -5.67 -12.74
C ASP A 175 -2.32 -5.59 -13.93
N GLU A 176 -2.70 -6.22 -15.04
CA GLU A 176 -1.93 -6.18 -16.29
C GLU A 176 -1.80 -4.75 -16.84
N SER A 177 -2.75 -3.86 -16.52
CA SER A 177 -2.72 -2.45 -16.96
C SER A 177 -1.86 -1.55 -16.08
N TYR A 178 -1.39 -2.03 -14.92
CA TYR A 178 -0.60 -1.23 -14.01
C TYR A 178 0.90 -1.37 -14.32
N GLU A 179 1.49 -0.28 -14.77
CA GLU A 179 2.93 -0.17 -14.91
C GLU A 179 3.57 0.27 -13.57
N PRO A 180 4.43 -0.57 -12.96
CA PRO A 180 5.24 -0.15 -11.81
C PRO A 180 6.07 1.10 -12.15
N GLY A 181 6.43 1.90 -11.14
CA GLY A 181 7.29 3.06 -11.35
C GLY A 181 8.70 2.69 -11.85
N GLU A 182 9.61 3.67 -11.92
CA GLU A 182 11.03 3.49 -12.32
C GLU A 182 11.86 2.63 -11.33
N THR A 183 11.35 1.50 -10.89
CA THR A 183 12.08 0.50 -10.13
C THR A 183 13.09 -0.15 -11.08
N LYS A 184 14.34 0.35 -11.06
CA LYS A 184 15.42 -0.25 -11.85
C LYS A 184 15.54 -1.73 -11.48
N ILE A 185 15.25 -2.62 -12.43
CA ILE A 185 15.53 -4.06 -12.31
C ILE A 185 16.98 -4.19 -11.84
N SER A 186 17.19 -4.91 -10.74
CA SER A 186 18.53 -5.05 -10.17
C SER A 186 19.48 -5.65 -11.22
N PRO A 187 20.78 -5.32 -11.23
CA PRO A 187 21.73 -5.94 -12.15
C PRO A 187 21.70 -7.47 -12.11
N SER A 188 21.42 -8.03 -10.93
CA SER A 188 21.26 -9.48 -10.72
C SER A 188 20.02 -10.02 -11.43
N ASP A 189 18.90 -9.32 -11.33
CA ASP A 189 17.65 -9.70 -11.99
C ASP A 189 17.73 -9.54 -13.51
N LYS A 190 18.46 -8.53 -14.01
CA LYS A 190 18.74 -8.39 -15.45
C LYS A 190 19.57 -9.53 -15.99
N MET A 191 20.57 -9.98 -15.23
CA MET A 191 21.40 -11.13 -15.59
C MET A 191 20.56 -12.41 -15.58
N LEU A 192 19.75 -12.63 -14.54
CA LEU A 192 18.85 -13.79 -14.44
C LEU A 192 17.88 -13.85 -15.63
N ALA A 193 17.35 -12.71 -16.09
CA ALA A 193 16.45 -12.64 -17.24
C ALA A 193 17.12 -12.95 -18.59
N GLN A 194 18.45 -12.98 -18.65
CA GLN A 194 19.22 -13.31 -19.85
C GLN A 194 19.69 -14.77 -19.92
N LEU A 195 19.58 -15.51 -18.81
CA LEU A 195 19.93 -16.92 -18.76
C LEU A 195 18.86 -17.77 -19.45
N ASP A 196 19.26 -18.78 -20.20
CA ASP A 196 18.34 -19.74 -20.77
C ASP A 196 17.85 -20.77 -19.72
N PRO A 197 16.76 -21.51 -19.99
CA PRO A 197 16.22 -22.46 -19.01
C PRO A 197 17.19 -23.57 -18.58
N GLU A 198 18.13 -23.98 -19.45
CA GLU A 198 19.10 -25.01 -19.10
C GLU A 198 20.20 -24.43 -18.21
N ASP A 199 20.71 -23.23 -18.51
CA ASP A 199 21.65 -22.50 -17.64
C ASP A 199 21.05 -22.26 -16.25
N ILE A 200 19.78 -21.86 -16.17
CA ILE A 200 19.06 -21.65 -14.91
C ILE A 200 19.00 -22.94 -14.09
N LYS A 201 18.81 -24.08 -14.76
CA LYS A 201 18.73 -25.39 -14.12
C LYS A 201 20.11 -25.87 -13.68
N GLU A 202 21.13 -25.75 -14.52
CA GLU A 202 22.52 -26.11 -14.19
C GLU A 202 23.08 -25.28 -13.03
N LEU A 203 22.75 -23.99 -12.97
CA LEU A 203 23.15 -23.09 -11.89
C LEU A 203 22.29 -23.20 -10.62
N GLY A 204 21.25 -24.05 -10.63
CA GLY A 204 20.33 -24.22 -9.49
C GLY A 204 19.50 -22.97 -9.17
N LEU A 205 19.24 -22.12 -10.18
CA LEU A 205 18.53 -20.84 -10.05
C LEU A 205 17.03 -20.96 -10.35
N ALA A 206 16.54 -22.16 -10.66
CA ALA A 206 15.14 -22.40 -11.03
C ALA A 206 14.12 -21.84 -10.02
N ALA A 207 14.39 -21.98 -8.72
CA ALA A 207 13.51 -21.42 -7.67
C ALA A 207 13.50 -19.88 -7.65
N ALA A 208 14.61 -19.23 -8.02
CA ALA A 208 14.76 -17.77 -7.98
C ALA A 208 14.02 -17.06 -9.13
N VAL A 209 13.87 -17.73 -10.29
CA VAL A 209 13.20 -17.18 -11.47
C VAL A 209 11.74 -17.65 -11.62
N ARG A 210 11.31 -18.64 -10.82
CA ARG A 210 9.95 -19.20 -10.93
C ARG A 210 8.91 -18.12 -10.59
N PRO A 211 7.92 -17.87 -11.48
CA PRO A 211 6.80 -17.02 -11.15
C PRO A 211 6.05 -17.54 -9.92
N VAL A 212 5.65 -16.63 -9.03
CA VAL A 212 4.89 -17.02 -7.85
C VAL A 212 3.40 -16.91 -8.17
N ASN A 213 2.68 -18.03 -8.09
CA ASN A 213 1.23 -18.06 -8.28
C ASN A 213 0.52 -17.15 -7.27
N SER A 214 -0.60 -16.56 -7.70
CA SER A 214 -1.41 -15.64 -6.90
C SER A 214 -2.51 -16.35 -6.13
N VAL A 215 -2.80 -15.85 -4.93
CA VAL A 215 -4.04 -16.16 -4.22
C VAL A 215 -5.19 -15.62 -5.07
N PRO A 216 -6.05 -16.49 -5.64
CA PRO A 216 -7.04 -16.07 -6.61
C PRO A 216 -8.10 -15.19 -5.96
N HIS A 217 -8.42 -14.09 -6.63
CA HIS A 217 -9.69 -13.40 -6.39
C HIS A 217 -10.83 -14.23 -6.99
N GLY A 218 -11.96 -14.28 -6.29
CA GLY A 218 -13.22 -14.65 -6.96
C GLY A 218 -13.84 -13.40 -7.59
N SER A 219 -15.08 -13.47 -8.04
CA SER A 219 -15.83 -12.26 -8.39
C SER A 219 -16.12 -11.43 -7.14
N LEU A 220 -15.29 -10.41 -6.87
CA LEU A 220 -15.46 -9.51 -5.73
C LEU A 220 -16.75 -8.67 -5.84
N PRO A 221 -17.14 -8.14 -7.02
CA PRO A 221 -18.42 -7.44 -7.19
C PRO A 221 -19.66 -8.28 -6.92
N ALA A 222 -19.60 -9.59 -7.19
CA ALA A 222 -20.69 -10.51 -6.82
C ALA A 222 -20.72 -10.78 -5.31
N LYS A 223 -19.59 -10.68 -4.61
CA LYS A 223 -19.50 -11.06 -3.21
C LYS A 223 -19.77 -9.91 -2.24
N TYR A 224 -19.20 -8.74 -2.53
CA TYR A 224 -19.12 -7.63 -1.60
C TYR A 224 -19.81 -6.38 -2.16
N THR A 225 -20.43 -5.61 -1.27
CA THR A 225 -20.71 -4.18 -1.52
C THR A 225 -19.48 -3.34 -1.21
N ALA A 226 -19.42 -2.10 -1.73
CA ALA A 226 -18.34 -1.15 -1.41
C ALA A 226 -18.15 -0.99 0.12
N LYS A 227 -19.25 -0.88 0.88
CA LYS A 227 -19.21 -0.81 2.35
C LYS A 227 -18.57 -2.07 2.96
N SER A 228 -19.08 -3.25 2.61
CA SER A 228 -18.59 -4.51 3.19
C SER A 228 -17.12 -4.81 2.85
N LEU A 229 -16.68 -4.53 1.62
CA LEU A 229 -15.28 -4.72 1.23
C LEU A 229 -14.36 -3.74 1.95
N THR A 230 -14.76 -2.47 2.04
CA THR A 230 -13.99 -1.43 2.76
C THR A 230 -13.75 -1.84 4.22
N PHE A 231 -14.80 -2.26 4.93
CA PHE A 231 -14.67 -2.70 6.33
C PHE A 231 -13.89 -4.01 6.47
N PHE A 232 -14.02 -4.94 5.52
CA PHE A 232 -13.19 -6.14 5.49
C PHE A 232 -11.70 -5.80 5.33
N LEU A 233 -11.35 -4.88 4.42
CA LEU A 233 -9.96 -4.44 4.21
C LEU A 233 -9.37 -3.72 5.42
N LEU A 234 -10.19 -2.93 6.13
CA LEU A 234 -9.78 -2.26 7.37
C LEU A 234 -9.41 -3.25 8.48
N ASN A 235 -10.18 -4.33 8.62
CA ASN A 235 -9.95 -5.33 9.66
C ASN A 235 -10.34 -6.74 9.20
N PRO A 236 -9.45 -7.43 8.44
CA PRO A 236 -9.76 -8.77 7.94
C PRO A 236 -9.92 -9.81 9.05
N GLU A 237 -9.25 -9.66 10.18
CA GLU A 237 -9.25 -10.65 11.28
C GLU A 237 -10.62 -10.77 11.97
N GLN A 238 -11.46 -9.73 11.91
CA GLN A 238 -12.84 -9.80 12.40
C GLN A 238 -13.65 -10.86 11.66
N THR A 239 -13.39 -11.07 10.37
CA THR A 239 -14.09 -12.05 9.53
C THR A 239 -13.24 -13.31 9.30
N ARG A 240 -11.91 -13.19 9.22
CA ARG A 240 -10.97 -14.28 8.93
C ARG A 240 -9.90 -14.39 10.03
N PRO A 241 -10.23 -14.98 11.19
CA PRO A 241 -9.34 -15.02 12.36
C PRO A 241 -8.07 -15.86 12.17
N ALA A 242 -8.01 -16.67 11.10
CA ALA A 242 -6.86 -17.47 10.75
C ALA A 242 -5.67 -16.65 10.21
N GLY A 243 -5.85 -15.40 9.81
CA GLY A 243 -4.73 -14.51 9.45
C GLY A 243 -4.08 -14.74 8.08
N ARG A 244 -4.63 -15.62 7.22
CA ARG A 244 -4.14 -15.84 5.83
C ARG A 244 -4.37 -14.61 4.92
N MET A 245 -5.27 -13.72 5.32
CA MET A 245 -5.38 -12.35 4.82
C MET A 245 -5.11 -11.41 6.00
N PRO A 246 -3.88 -10.91 6.18
CA PRO A 246 -3.54 -10.02 7.28
C PRO A 246 -3.98 -8.57 7.00
N GLN A 247 -3.93 -7.71 8.02
CA GLN A 247 -4.27 -6.30 7.90
C GLN A 247 -3.07 -5.48 7.40
N LEU A 248 -3.23 -4.72 6.31
CA LEU A 248 -2.15 -3.88 5.73
C LEU A 248 -2.11 -2.44 6.27
N LYS A 249 -2.60 -2.23 7.50
CA LYS A 249 -2.60 -0.93 8.19
C LYS A 249 -3.27 0.18 7.37
N LEU A 250 -4.35 -0.17 6.68
CA LEU A 250 -5.09 0.77 5.83
C LEU A 250 -5.82 1.80 6.69
N LYS A 251 -5.78 3.06 6.25
CA LYS A 251 -6.68 4.11 6.73
C LYS A 251 -8.07 3.95 6.11
N ALA A 252 -9.06 4.63 6.68
CA ALA A 252 -10.45 4.58 6.20
C ALA A 252 -10.57 4.92 4.70
N VAL A 253 -9.93 6.02 4.27
CA VAL A 253 -9.94 6.46 2.87
C VAL A 253 -9.18 5.47 1.98
N GLU A 254 -7.96 5.06 2.36
CA GLU A 254 -7.18 4.07 1.60
C GLU A 254 -7.94 2.75 1.38
N ALA A 255 -8.64 2.27 2.41
CA ALA A 255 -9.46 1.06 2.29
C ALA A 255 -10.65 1.25 1.34
N ALA A 256 -11.25 2.43 1.31
CA ALA A 256 -12.33 2.76 0.39
C ALA A 256 -11.82 2.89 -1.05
N ASP A 257 -10.64 3.49 -1.26
CA ASP A 257 -10.00 3.60 -2.57
C ASP A 257 -9.70 2.21 -3.15
N ILE A 258 -9.05 1.34 -2.38
CA ILE A 258 -8.78 -0.04 -2.81
C ILE A 258 -10.08 -0.81 -3.06
N ALA A 259 -11.11 -0.62 -2.23
CA ALA A 259 -12.42 -1.24 -2.46
C ALA A 259 -13.06 -0.75 -3.77
N ALA A 260 -13.02 0.55 -4.06
CA ALA A 260 -13.53 1.11 -5.31
C ALA A 260 -12.78 0.53 -6.52
N TYR A 261 -11.45 0.46 -6.45
CA TYR A 261 -10.63 -0.15 -7.49
C TYR A 261 -10.98 -1.64 -7.72
N LEU A 262 -11.06 -2.44 -6.66
CA LEU A 262 -11.40 -3.87 -6.76
C LEU A 262 -12.84 -4.12 -7.24
N LEU A 263 -13.72 -3.12 -7.13
CA LEU A 263 -15.12 -3.17 -7.55
C LEU A 263 -15.40 -2.36 -8.83
N ARG A 264 -14.37 -1.82 -9.51
CA ARG A 264 -14.50 -0.91 -10.66
C ARG A 264 -15.36 -1.44 -11.82
N ASN A 265 -15.44 -2.75 -11.98
CA ASN A 265 -16.23 -3.43 -13.01
C ASN A 265 -17.66 -3.77 -12.57
N GLN A 266 -18.12 -3.27 -11.42
CA GLN A 266 -19.47 -3.50 -10.92
C GLN A 266 -20.46 -2.66 -11.75
N THR A 267 -21.28 -3.31 -12.58
CA THR A 267 -22.44 -2.66 -13.20
C THR A 267 -23.44 -2.28 -12.10
N GLU A 268 -23.92 -1.04 -12.10
CA GLU A 268 -24.97 -0.55 -11.20
C GLU A 268 -26.29 -1.31 -11.40
N SER A 269 -26.37 -2.52 -10.86
CA SER A 269 -27.63 -3.24 -10.74
C SER A 269 -27.50 -4.31 -9.69
N GLN A 270 -27.67 -3.90 -8.44
CA GLN A 270 -28.10 -4.80 -7.38
C GLN A 270 -29.20 -4.11 -6.59
N THR A 271 -30.41 -4.29 -7.10
CA THR A 271 -31.62 -4.21 -6.30
C THR A 271 -31.43 -5.01 -5.01
N THR A 272 -31.73 -4.37 -3.90
CA THR A 272 -32.07 -5.03 -2.64
C THR A 272 -33.21 -6.02 -2.92
N GLU A 273 -32.89 -7.29 -3.14
CA GLU A 273 -33.86 -8.35 -2.91
C GLU A 273 -34.11 -8.39 -1.39
N GLU A 274 -35.10 -7.62 -0.96
CA GLU A 274 -35.81 -7.91 0.28
C GLU A 274 -36.50 -9.27 0.11
N SER A 275 -35.84 -10.33 0.55
CA SER A 275 -36.55 -11.56 0.89
C SER A 275 -36.94 -11.44 2.35
N ALA A 276 -38.25 -11.33 2.61
CA ALA A 276 -38.82 -11.54 3.92
C ALA A 276 -38.26 -12.85 4.48
N THR A 277 -37.45 -12.77 5.54
CA THR A 277 -36.96 -13.94 6.24
C THR A 277 -38.15 -14.63 6.87
N ALA A 278 -38.75 -15.59 6.16
CA ALA A 278 -39.73 -16.48 6.75
C ALA A 278 -39.04 -17.15 7.93
N THR A 279 -39.54 -16.90 9.15
CA THR A 279 -38.95 -17.37 10.41
C THR A 279 -38.63 -18.87 10.37
N ASP A 280 -39.48 -19.64 9.68
CA ASP A 280 -39.33 -21.08 9.50
C ASP A 280 -38.07 -21.46 8.71
N LEU A 281 -37.75 -20.74 7.63
CA LEU A 281 -36.53 -20.99 6.83
C LEU A 281 -35.25 -20.67 7.60
N VAL A 282 -35.29 -19.65 8.46
CA VAL A 282 -34.14 -19.30 9.32
C VAL A 282 -33.90 -20.41 10.34
N ALA A 283 -34.97 -20.93 10.96
CA ALA A 283 -34.88 -22.03 11.91
C ALA A 283 -34.40 -23.34 11.25
N GLU A 284 -34.94 -23.68 10.07
CA GLU A 284 -34.50 -24.83 9.28
C GLU A 284 -33.02 -24.68 8.88
N GLY A 285 -32.62 -23.50 8.40
CA GLY A 285 -31.23 -23.22 8.01
C GLY A 285 -30.26 -23.34 9.20
N GLU A 286 -30.65 -22.91 10.39
CA GLU A 286 -29.86 -23.08 11.61
C GLU A 286 -29.65 -24.56 11.96
N GLN A 287 -30.70 -25.38 11.86
CA GLN A 287 -30.61 -26.83 12.09
C GLN A 287 -29.69 -27.49 11.06
N LEU A 288 -29.88 -27.20 9.77
CA LEU A 288 -29.06 -27.71 8.67
C LEU A 288 -27.60 -27.30 8.83
N PHE A 289 -27.31 -26.08 9.31
CA PHE A 289 -25.95 -25.61 9.53
C PHE A 289 -25.17 -26.48 10.55
N VAL A 290 -25.87 -27.03 11.55
CA VAL A 290 -25.30 -27.97 12.52
C VAL A 290 -25.22 -29.38 11.93
N GLU A 291 -26.29 -29.87 11.30
CA GLU A 291 -26.37 -31.22 10.72
C GLU A 291 -25.29 -31.46 9.65
N LEU A 292 -25.06 -30.45 8.79
CA LEU A 292 -24.03 -30.46 7.75
C LEU A 292 -22.63 -30.15 8.29
N LYS A 293 -22.48 -29.99 9.61
CA LYS A 293 -21.20 -29.76 10.32
C LYS A 293 -20.49 -28.47 9.91
N CYS A 294 -21.21 -27.48 9.38
CA CYS A 294 -20.65 -26.17 9.05
C CYS A 294 -20.00 -25.52 10.30
N VAL A 295 -20.58 -25.75 11.49
CA VAL A 295 -20.07 -25.29 12.80
C VAL A 295 -18.67 -25.80 13.16
N ASN A 296 -18.18 -26.86 12.52
CA ASN A 296 -16.83 -27.39 12.79
C ASN A 296 -15.76 -26.44 12.23
N CYS A 297 -16.06 -25.77 11.13
CA CYS A 297 -15.15 -24.83 10.48
C CYS A 297 -15.53 -23.37 10.74
N HIS A 298 -16.82 -23.05 10.76
CA HIS A 298 -17.34 -21.68 10.81
C HIS A 298 -18.00 -21.33 12.14
N ASP A 299 -17.77 -20.11 12.62
CA ASP A 299 -18.49 -19.56 13.76
C ASP A 299 -19.74 -18.79 13.27
N ALA A 300 -20.94 -19.21 13.68
CA ALA A 300 -22.21 -18.52 13.47
C ALA A 300 -23.07 -18.65 14.73
N LYS A 301 -23.76 -17.57 15.17
CA LYS A 301 -24.65 -17.57 16.36
C LYS A 301 -24.06 -18.21 17.64
N LYS A 302 -22.72 -18.27 17.78
CA LYS A 302 -22.01 -19.00 18.84
C LYS A 302 -22.39 -20.50 18.95
N LEU A 303 -22.87 -21.10 17.86
CA LEU A 303 -23.09 -22.53 17.76
C LEU A 303 -21.78 -23.28 17.96
N LYS A 304 -21.84 -24.45 18.61
CA LYS A 304 -20.67 -25.28 18.91
C LYS A 304 -20.76 -26.62 18.18
N PRO A 305 -19.62 -27.18 17.72
CA PRO A 305 -19.55 -28.57 17.27
C PRO A 305 -20.05 -29.53 18.35
N SER A 306 -20.98 -30.41 18.00
CA SER A 306 -21.47 -31.49 18.85
C SER A 306 -21.10 -32.88 18.33
N GLN A 307 -20.64 -32.98 17.08
CA GLN A 307 -20.30 -34.22 16.40
C GLN A 307 -18.94 -34.12 15.70
N PHE A 308 -18.13 -35.16 15.88
CA PHE A 308 -16.82 -35.32 15.25
C PHE A 308 -16.75 -36.66 14.53
N ALA A 309 -15.90 -36.73 13.51
CA ALA A 309 -15.57 -37.98 12.83
C ALA A 309 -14.46 -38.73 13.59
N GLN A 310 -14.06 -39.89 13.06
CA GLN A 310 -12.97 -40.68 13.62
C GLN A 310 -11.65 -39.88 13.73
N PRO A 311 -10.81 -40.10 14.74
CA PRO A 311 -9.53 -39.38 14.88
C PRO A 311 -8.62 -39.50 13.65
N LEU A 312 -7.83 -38.46 13.38
CA LEU A 312 -6.98 -38.37 12.18
C LEU A 312 -6.03 -39.59 12.03
N ALA A 313 -5.45 -40.05 13.13
CA ALA A 313 -4.51 -41.18 13.15
C ALA A 313 -5.16 -42.55 12.88
N LYS A 314 -6.49 -42.64 12.87
CA LYS A 314 -7.23 -43.89 12.58
C LYS A 314 -7.75 -43.95 11.15
N LEU A 315 -7.46 -42.93 10.33
CA LEU A 315 -7.91 -42.88 8.94
C LEU A 315 -7.17 -43.90 8.08
N LYS A 316 -7.89 -44.42 7.07
CA LYS A 316 -7.33 -45.27 6.02
C LYS A 316 -7.17 -44.43 4.75
N PRO A 317 -5.98 -43.83 4.50
CA PRO A 317 -5.78 -42.85 3.44
C PRO A 317 -6.06 -43.41 2.02
N ALA A 318 -5.63 -44.65 1.75
CA ALA A 318 -5.80 -45.31 0.45
C ALA A 318 -7.21 -45.90 0.21
N ALA A 319 -8.21 -45.56 1.06
CA ALA A 319 -9.57 -46.04 0.83
C ALA A 319 -10.17 -45.36 -0.42
N SER A 320 -10.62 -46.18 -1.37
CA SER A 320 -11.21 -45.73 -2.64
C SER A 320 -12.40 -44.80 -2.45
N THR A 321 -13.17 -44.98 -1.37
CA THR A 321 -14.22 -44.06 -0.95
C THR A 321 -13.78 -43.27 0.26
N SER A 322 -13.37 -42.03 0.04
CA SER A 322 -12.83 -41.11 1.05
C SER A 322 -12.97 -39.66 0.56
N CYS A 323 -12.72 -38.69 1.44
CA CYS A 323 -12.70 -37.27 1.06
C CYS A 323 -11.55 -36.91 0.09
N LEU A 324 -10.58 -37.82 -0.12
CA LEU A 324 -9.44 -37.62 -1.02
C LEU A 324 -9.75 -38.07 -2.46
N HIS A 325 -10.57 -39.11 -2.61
CA HIS A 325 -10.88 -39.76 -3.88
C HIS A 325 -12.36 -39.61 -4.24
N ALA A 326 -13.20 -40.59 -3.87
CA ALA A 326 -14.64 -40.59 -4.11
C ALA A 326 -15.42 -40.32 -2.81
N ALA A 327 -15.70 -39.04 -2.53
CA ALA A 327 -16.49 -38.64 -1.38
C ALA A 327 -17.91 -39.23 -1.47
N ARG A 328 -18.43 -39.77 -0.37
CA ARG A 328 -19.80 -40.30 -0.27
C ARG A 328 -20.76 -39.23 0.24
N LYS A 329 -22.07 -39.49 0.16
CA LYS A 329 -23.10 -38.66 0.80
C LYS A 329 -22.74 -38.37 2.27
N ASN A 330 -22.87 -37.11 2.68
CA ASN A 330 -22.49 -36.57 4.01
C ASN A 330 -20.98 -36.46 4.29
N MET A 331 -20.12 -36.61 3.28
CA MET A 331 -18.70 -36.25 3.34
C MET A 331 -18.47 -34.94 2.56
N PRO A 332 -17.49 -34.10 2.97
CA PRO A 332 -17.05 -33.00 2.13
C PRO A 332 -16.33 -33.53 0.89
N ALA A 333 -16.66 -32.99 -0.28
CA ALA A 333 -15.94 -33.23 -1.53
C ALA A 333 -14.91 -32.12 -1.78
N TYR A 334 -13.64 -32.51 -1.90
CA TYR A 334 -12.55 -31.64 -2.29
C TYR A 334 -12.09 -32.03 -3.71
N PRO A 335 -11.93 -31.08 -4.65
CA PRO A 335 -11.35 -31.39 -5.96
C PRO A 335 -9.82 -31.39 -5.85
N LEU A 336 -9.25 -32.40 -5.22
CA LEU A 336 -7.80 -32.53 -5.05
C LEU A 336 -7.15 -33.12 -6.30
N ASP A 337 -6.01 -32.58 -6.72
CA ASP A 337 -5.18 -33.26 -7.70
C ASP A 337 -4.36 -34.41 -7.10
N GLN A 338 -3.71 -35.17 -7.98
CA GLN A 338 -2.89 -36.32 -7.61
C GLN A 338 -1.73 -35.96 -6.66
N GLN A 339 -1.10 -34.79 -6.82
CA GLN A 339 0.00 -34.38 -5.94
C GLN A 339 -0.52 -34.08 -4.52
N GLN A 340 -1.66 -33.38 -4.42
CA GLN A 340 -2.31 -33.09 -3.15
C GLN A 340 -2.79 -34.35 -2.45
N GLN A 341 -3.45 -35.26 -3.19
CA GLN A 341 -3.87 -36.58 -2.69
C GLN A 341 -2.67 -37.36 -2.13
N THR A 342 -1.63 -37.53 -2.95
CA THR A 342 -0.42 -38.29 -2.56
C THR A 342 0.23 -37.70 -1.31
N ALA A 343 0.39 -36.38 -1.24
CA ALA A 343 1.02 -35.72 -0.09
C ALA A 343 0.22 -35.94 1.21
N ILE A 344 -1.12 -35.85 1.16
CA ILE A 344 -1.99 -36.10 2.30
C ILE A 344 -1.90 -37.58 2.71
N GLU A 345 -1.98 -38.51 1.76
CA GLU A 345 -1.94 -39.94 2.02
C GLU A 345 -0.65 -40.39 2.69
N GLN A 346 0.50 -39.96 2.15
CA GLN A 346 1.82 -40.27 2.73
C GLN A 346 1.96 -39.70 4.15
N THR A 347 1.39 -38.52 4.39
CA THR A 347 1.39 -37.90 5.72
C THR A 347 0.49 -38.66 6.69
N LEU A 348 -0.71 -39.07 6.27
CA LEU A 348 -1.63 -39.85 7.10
C LEU A 348 -1.08 -41.25 7.41
N ALA A 349 -0.45 -41.90 6.44
CA ALA A 349 0.14 -43.22 6.60
C ALA A 349 1.29 -43.25 7.61
N SER A 350 2.09 -42.18 7.66
CA SER A 350 3.22 -42.05 8.59
C SER A 350 2.85 -41.37 9.91
N LEU A 351 1.62 -40.85 10.05
CA LEU A 351 1.22 -40.05 11.21
C LEU A 351 1.40 -40.77 12.56
N PRO A 352 1.10 -42.09 12.71
CA PRO A 352 1.31 -42.81 13.96
C PRO A 352 2.78 -42.91 14.39
N ASP A 353 3.71 -42.96 13.43
CA ASP A 353 5.14 -43.20 13.67
C ASP A 353 5.96 -41.90 13.76
N GLN A 354 5.34 -40.76 13.43
CA GLN A 354 6.02 -39.46 13.45
C GLN A 354 6.19 -38.93 14.88
N ASN A 355 7.45 -38.66 15.25
CA ASN A 355 7.78 -37.91 16.45
C ASN A 355 7.15 -36.50 16.45
N PRO A 356 6.96 -35.89 17.63
CA PRO A 356 6.54 -34.48 17.73
C PRO A 356 7.46 -33.57 16.92
N ALA A 357 6.88 -32.56 16.25
CA ALA A 357 7.66 -31.62 15.44
C ALA A 357 8.71 -30.90 16.30
N SER A 358 9.96 -30.85 15.82
CA SER A 358 11.03 -30.07 16.44
C SER A 358 10.70 -28.57 16.46
N PRO A 359 11.32 -27.76 17.33
CA PRO A 359 11.08 -26.32 17.36
C PRO A 359 11.31 -25.62 16.01
N LYS A 360 12.30 -26.08 15.23
CA LYS A 360 12.55 -25.57 13.87
C LYS A 360 11.42 -25.92 12.92
N GLN A 361 10.97 -27.18 12.91
CA GLN A 361 9.85 -27.62 12.07
C GLN A 361 8.56 -26.87 12.41
N GLN A 362 8.27 -26.65 13.69
CA GLN A 362 7.11 -25.86 14.14
C GLN A 362 7.17 -24.42 13.64
N LEU A 363 8.34 -23.77 13.76
CA LEU A 363 8.55 -22.41 13.26
C LEU A 363 8.38 -22.35 11.73
N ASP A 364 9.06 -23.23 11.00
CA ASP A 364 9.00 -23.27 9.53
C ASP A 364 7.56 -23.48 9.05
N PHE A 365 6.81 -24.36 9.71
CA PHE A 365 5.41 -24.63 9.43
C PHE A 365 4.52 -23.39 9.64
N GLN A 366 4.69 -22.69 10.75
CA GLN A 366 3.89 -21.49 11.06
C GLN A 366 4.19 -20.34 10.07
N VAL A 367 5.45 -20.17 9.67
CA VAL A 367 5.89 -19.20 8.65
C VAL A 367 5.30 -19.55 7.28
N LEU A 368 5.18 -20.84 6.93
CA LEU A 368 4.50 -21.33 5.72
C LEU A 368 2.99 -21.04 5.76
N GLN A 369 2.31 -21.38 6.85
CA GLN A 369 0.85 -21.19 7.01
C GLN A 369 0.43 -19.72 6.89
N LEU A 370 1.24 -18.81 7.43
CA LEU A 370 1.00 -17.37 7.40
C LEU A 370 1.50 -16.72 6.10
N ASN A 371 2.04 -17.50 5.18
CA ASN A 371 2.60 -17.06 3.90
C ASN A 371 3.64 -15.94 4.05
N CYS A 372 4.43 -15.93 5.13
CA CYS A 372 5.46 -14.92 5.34
C CYS A 372 6.50 -14.92 4.21
N TYR A 373 6.67 -16.09 3.56
CA TYR A 373 7.54 -16.26 2.40
C TYR A 373 7.13 -15.45 1.16
N ALA A 374 5.90 -14.95 1.08
CA ALA A 374 5.48 -14.03 0.01
C ALA A 374 6.34 -12.77 -0.08
N CYS A 375 6.79 -12.28 1.08
CA CYS A 375 7.60 -11.06 1.21
C CYS A 375 9.02 -11.35 1.65
N HIS A 376 9.18 -12.31 2.57
CA HIS A 376 10.44 -12.53 3.26
C HIS A 376 11.14 -13.80 2.80
N GLU A 377 12.47 -13.74 2.72
CA GLU A 377 13.31 -14.93 2.60
C GLU A 377 13.73 -15.44 3.98
N ARG A 378 13.81 -16.76 4.17
CA ARG A 378 14.48 -17.39 5.33
C ARG A 378 15.28 -18.60 4.86
N ASP A 379 16.54 -18.68 5.26
CA ASP A 379 17.46 -19.78 4.90
C ASP A 379 17.45 -20.05 3.38
N LYS A 380 17.46 -18.96 2.57
CA LYS A 380 17.35 -18.96 1.09
C LYS A 380 16.01 -19.45 0.51
N ARG A 381 15.00 -19.72 1.34
CA ARG A 381 13.63 -20.06 0.90
C ARG A 381 12.74 -18.83 0.88
N GLY A 382 11.93 -18.69 -0.17
CA GLY A 382 10.90 -17.66 -0.28
C GLY A 382 11.41 -16.32 -0.81
N GLY A 383 10.87 -15.22 -0.27
CA GLY A 383 11.13 -13.86 -0.75
C GLY A 383 10.11 -13.40 -1.80
N VAL A 384 10.21 -12.14 -2.20
CA VAL A 384 9.39 -11.57 -3.28
C VAL A 384 9.73 -12.26 -4.60
N GLY A 385 8.72 -12.85 -5.25
CA GLY A 385 8.88 -13.51 -6.55
C GLY A 385 9.43 -12.55 -7.61
N PHE A 386 10.22 -13.06 -8.55
CA PHE A 386 10.86 -12.25 -9.60
C PHE A 386 9.87 -11.36 -10.35
N ASN A 387 8.72 -11.92 -10.75
CA ASN A 387 7.63 -11.21 -11.44
C ASN A 387 6.91 -10.17 -10.57
N ARG A 388 7.15 -10.14 -9.25
CA ARG A 388 6.53 -9.21 -8.30
C ARG A 388 7.50 -8.15 -7.78
N LYS A 389 8.82 -8.33 -7.96
CA LYS A 389 9.82 -7.36 -7.50
C LYS A 389 9.57 -5.94 -8.00
N PRO A 390 9.15 -5.66 -9.24
CA PRO A 390 8.96 -4.28 -9.71
C PRO A 390 7.98 -3.45 -8.88
N TYR A 391 6.97 -4.09 -8.27
CA TYR A 391 5.95 -3.44 -7.45
C TYR A 391 6.41 -3.10 -6.02
N PHE A 392 7.60 -3.57 -5.62
CA PHE A 392 8.22 -3.23 -4.34
C PHE A 392 9.11 -2.00 -4.52
N GLU A 393 8.55 -0.86 -4.15
CA GLU A 393 9.10 0.47 -4.35
C GLU A 393 9.52 1.14 -3.03
N THR A 394 10.39 2.13 -3.16
CA THR A 394 10.73 3.07 -2.09
C THR A 394 9.89 4.34 -2.20
N ALA A 395 9.45 4.85 -1.06
CA ALA A 395 8.83 6.16 -0.99
C ALA A 395 9.82 7.24 -1.41
N ALA A 396 9.27 8.33 -1.99
CA ALA A 396 10.03 9.52 -2.30
C ALA A 396 11.29 9.24 -3.17
N HIS A 397 11.23 8.31 -4.13
CA HIS A 397 12.33 7.97 -5.05
C HIS A 397 13.71 7.71 -4.38
N VAL A 398 13.70 7.22 -3.14
CA VAL A 398 14.91 6.90 -2.38
C VAL A 398 15.57 5.63 -2.93
N ASP A 399 16.63 5.75 -3.73
CA ASP A 399 17.33 4.56 -4.25
C ASP A 399 18.30 3.96 -3.21
N LEU A 400 17.78 3.01 -2.44
CA LEU A 400 18.56 2.11 -1.58
C LEU A 400 18.68 0.71 -2.17
N GLY A 401 18.39 0.54 -3.47
CA GLY A 401 18.34 -0.75 -4.16
C GLY A 401 17.41 -1.76 -3.47
N ASP A 402 17.68 -3.04 -3.70
CA ASP A 402 16.88 -4.13 -3.13
C ASP A 402 16.84 -4.10 -1.60
N GLU A 403 17.92 -3.66 -0.94
CA GLU A 403 17.98 -3.56 0.52
C GLU A 403 16.95 -2.58 1.11
N GLY A 404 16.61 -1.53 0.38
CA GLY A 404 15.65 -0.53 0.83
C GLY A 404 14.23 -0.72 0.32
N ARG A 405 14.00 -1.54 -0.70
CA ARG A 405 12.66 -1.78 -1.27
C ARG A 405 12.08 -3.16 -0.95
N ILE A 406 12.94 -4.18 -0.77
CA ILE A 406 12.52 -5.55 -0.47
C ILE A 406 12.48 -5.77 1.05
N PRO A 407 11.42 -6.42 1.58
CA PRO A 407 11.34 -6.76 3.00
C PRO A 407 12.56 -7.56 3.48
N PRO A 408 13.05 -7.32 4.71
CA PRO A 408 14.27 -7.94 5.19
C PRO A 408 14.12 -9.47 5.35
N THR A 409 15.22 -10.22 5.23
CA THR A 409 15.21 -11.65 5.54
C THR A 409 14.79 -11.95 6.98
N LEU A 410 14.14 -13.09 7.19
CA LEU A 410 13.82 -13.68 8.49
C LEU A 410 14.92 -14.65 8.98
N THR A 411 16.01 -14.83 8.24
CA THR A 411 17.16 -15.64 8.67
C THR A 411 17.83 -15.02 9.90
N GLY A 412 18.02 -15.81 10.96
CA GLY A 412 18.75 -15.39 12.16
C GLY A 412 18.09 -14.27 12.97
N ILE A 413 16.82 -13.94 12.71
CA ILE A 413 16.18 -12.80 13.38
C ILE A 413 15.95 -13.04 14.87
N GLY A 414 15.89 -14.29 15.33
CA GLY A 414 15.81 -14.60 16.75
C GLY A 414 17.12 -14.36 17.51
N TYR A 415 18.27 -14.36 16.83
CA TYR A 415 19.52 -13.87 17.41
C TYR A 415 19.60 -12.34 17.37
N LYS A 416 19.07 -11.73 16.31
CA LYS A 416 19.12 -10.29 16.07
C LYS A 416 18.15 -9.47 16.93
N LEU A 417 16.85 -9.78 16.87
CA LEU A 417 15.78 -8.95 17.40
C LEU A 417 15.35 -9.45 18.78
N GLN A 418 15.12 -8.50 19.69
CA GLN A 418 14.53 -8.82 20.98
C GLN A 418 13.07 -9.27 20.81
N LYS A 419 12.63 -10.27 21.58
CA LYS A 419 11.24 -10.79 21.54
C LYS A 419 10.19 -9.69 21.62
N LYS A 420 10.37 -8.74 22.56
CA LYS A 420 9.45 -7.61 22.76
C LYS A 420 9.34 -6.75 21.48
N TRP A 421 10.44 -6.54 20.77
CA TRP A 421 10.42 -5.82 19.51
C TRP A 421 9.74 -6.62 18.40
N LEU A 422 10.04 -7.91 18.28
CA LEU A 422 9.41 -8.76 17.27
C LEU A 422 7.88 -8.85 17.48
N SER A 423 7.41 -8.88 18.73
CA SER A 423 5.98 -8.72 19.05
C SER A 423 5.40 -7.39 18.55
N LYS A 424 6.15 -6.27 18.66
CA LYS A 424 5.73 -4.97 18.11
C LYS A 424 5.68 -4.97 16.59
N VAL A 425 6.60 -5.65 15.91
CA VAL A 425 6.56 -5.76 14.44
C VAL A 425 5.30 -6.49 14.00
N LEU A 426 5.02 -7.65 14.62
CA LEU A 426 3.87 -8.50 14.28
C LEU A 426 2.51 -7.87 14.64
N ASN A 427 2.48 -6.97 15.64
CA ASN A 427 1.27 -6.24 16.03
C ASN A 427 1.11 -4.88 15.30
N GLY A 428 2.05 -4.52 14.42
CA GLY A 428 1.96 -3.32 13.60
C GLY A 428 2.53 -2.03 14.17
N SER A 429 3.23 -2.06 15.30
CA SER A 429 3.84 -0.87 15.94
C SER A 429 5.37 -0.80 15.85
N GLY A 430 6.00 -1.71 15.08
CA GLY A 430 7.45 -1.85 14.96
C GLY A 430 8.05 -1.35 13.63
N ASP A 431 7.37 -0.45 12.93
CA ASP A 431 7.83 0.07 11.62
C ASP A 431 8.99 1.05 11.80
N ILE A 432 10.10 0.81 11.10
CA ILE A 432 11.33 1.63 11.18
C ILE A 432 11.92 1.96 9.81
N ARG A 433 11.20 1.62 8.74
CA ARG A 433 11.63 1.81 7.34
C ARG A 433 10.62 2.72 6.64
N PRO A 434 10.60 4.02 6.96
CA PRO A 434 9.65 4.95 6.35
C PRO A 434 9.86 5.09 4.84
N HIS A 435 11.03 4.69 4.32
CA HIS A 435 11.33 4.66 2.91
C HIS A 435 10.71 3.46 2.16
N MET A 436 10.15 2.43 2.80
CA MET A 436 9.50 1.31 2.11
C MET A 436 8.02 1.60 1.88
N GLN A 437 7.53 1.46 0.65
CA GLN A 437 6.09 1.54 0.37
C GLN A 437 5.33 0.30 0.87
N ALA A 438 5.95 -0.89 0.71
CA ALA A 438 5.39 -2.13 1.19
C ALA A 438 5.28 -2.12 2.73
N ARG A 439 4.08 -2.44 3.25
CA ARG A 439 3.78 -2.39 4.68
C ARG A 439 3.90 -3.79 5.29
N MET A 440 4.60 -3.91 6.41
CA MET A 440 4.59 -5.15 7.19
C MET A 440 3.16 -5.40 7.70
N PRO A 441 2.50 -6.53 7.35
CA PRO A 441 1.14 -6.79 7.76
C PRO A 441 1.00 -7.02 9.26
N VAL A 442 -0.20 -6.72 9.79
CA VAL A 442 -0.60 -7.07 11.15
C VAL A 442 -1.35 -8.39 11.12
N PHE A 443 -0.90 -9.33 11.94
CA PHE A 443 -1.50 -10.66 12.05
C PHE A 443 -2.30 -10.79 13.35
N PRO A 444 -3.34 -11.64 13.36
CA PRO A 444 -4.11 -11.88 14.58
C PRO A 444 -3.21 -12.38 15.69
N LYS A 445 -3.28 -11.74 16.87
CA LYS A 445 -2.40 -12.02 18.02
C LYS A 445 -2.32 -13.52 18.35
N GLN A 446 -3.45 -14.22 18.29
CA GLN A 446 -3.51 -15.66 18.58
C GLN A 446 -2.66 -16.49 17.61
N GLN A 447 -2.54 -16.06 16.36
CA GLN A 447 -1.79 -16.76 15.32
C GLN A 447 -0.27 -16.51 15.39
N VAL A 448 0.18 -15.42 16.02
CA VAL A 448 1.61 -15.00 15.98
C VAL A 448 2.28 -14.84 17.34
N SER A 449 1.54 -14.97 18.45
CA SER A 449 2.08 -14.74 19.81
C SER A 449 3.26 -15.65 20.19
N ALA A 450 3.33 -16.87 19.62
CA ALA A 450 4.41 -17.80 19.87
C ALA A 450 5.67 -17.54 19.01
N LEU A 451 5.53 -16.85 17.86
CA LEU A 451 6.61 -16.66 16.90
C LEU A 451 7.86 -16.01 17.50
N PRO A 452 7.78 -14.94 18.32
CA PRO A 452 8.98 -14.32 18.87
C PRO A 452 9.84 -15.28 19.69
N THR A 453 9.21 -16.11 20.53
CA THR A 453 9.91 -17.13 21.32
C THR A 453 10.43 -18.26 20.42
N ALA A 454 9.68 -18.66 19.40
CA ALA A 454 10.10 -19.69 18.45
C ALA A 454 11.34 -19.25 17.66
N PHE A 455 11.36 -18.03 17.12
CA PHE A 455 12.53 -17.46 16.45
C PHE A 455 13.75 -17.42 17.39
N GLU A 456 13.61 -16.88 18.60
CA GLU A 456 14.72 -16.81 19.57
C GLU A 456 15.27 -18.22 19.90
N LYS A 457 14.38 -19.20 20.05
CA LYS A 457 14.78 -20.59 20.35
C LYS A 457 15.51 -21.26 19.17
N VAL A 458 15.08 -21.01 17.94
CA VAL A 458 15.63 -21.65 16.74
C VAL A 458 16.90 -20.95 16.24
N ASP A 459 16.93 -19.62 16.27
CA ASP A 459 18.05 -18.83 15.75
C ASP A 459 19.09 -18.46 16.82
N GLY A 460 18.73 -18.57 18.11
CA GLY A 460 19.49 -17.95 19.19
C GLY A 460 20.78 -18.67 19.56
N LYS A 461 21.86 -17.88 19.67
CA LYS A 461 22.96 -18.14 20.59
C LYS A 461 22.54 -17.75 22.02
N ALA A 462 23.32 -18.15 23.04
CA ALA A 462 23.09 -17.70 24.41
C ALA A 462 23.08 -16.16 24.48
N GLN A 463 21.92 -15.59 24.86
CA GLN A 463 21.74 -14.14 24.94
C GLN A 463 22.36 -13.62 26.24
N LEU A 464 23.40 -12.80 26.11
CA LEU A 464 24.07 -12.16 27.25
C LEU A 464 23.47 -10.78 27.52
N PRO A 465 23.36 -10.36 28.80
CA PRO A 465 22.98 -9.01 29.14
C PRO A 465 24.04 -8.03 28.63
N ASP A 466 23.63 -6.80 28.35
CA ASP A 466 24.54 -5.80 27.78
C ASP A 466 25.72 -5.45 28.67
N SER A 467 25.59 -5.53 30.00
CA SER A 467 26.69 -5.35 30.95
C SER A 467 27.80 -6.40 30.80
N LYS A 468 27.48 -7.59 30.28
CA LYS A 468 28.45 -8.66 29.99
C LYS A 468 29.06 -8.50 28.61
N VAL A 469 28.28 -8.07 27.62
CA VAL A 469 28.78 -7.85 26.24
C VAL A 469 29.61 -6.56 26.14
N PHE A 470 29.17 -5.52 26.85
CA PHE A 470 29.77 -4.18 26.86
C PHE A 470 30.02 -3.73 28.31
N PRO A 471 31.11 -4.18 28.95
CA PRO A 471 31.46 -3.74 30.29
C PRO A 471 31.66 -2.21 30.34
N ASN A 472 31.16 -1.56 31.40
CA ASN A 472 31.29 -0.11 31.64
C ASN A 472 30.73 0.82 30.53
N HIS A 473 29.86 0.34 29.64
CA HIS A 473 29.30 1.14 28.54
C HIS A 473 28.61 2.44 29.01
N ASP A 474 28.02 2.42 30.19
CA ASP A 474 27.34 3.56 30.84
C ASP A 474 28.26 4.77 31.04
N LYS A 475 29.56 4.53 31.27
CA LYS A 475 30.58 5.56 31.44
C LYS A 475 31.16 6.08 30.13
N LEU A 476 30.84 5.43 29.01
CA LEU A 476 31.45 5.70 27.70
C LEU A 476 30.52 6.48 26.74
N ALA A 477 29.34 6.91 27.21
CA ALA A 477 28.33 7.53 26.37
C ALA A 477 28.83 8.78 25.62
N SER A 478 29.68 9.62 26.24
CA SER A 478 30.26 10.80 25.57
C SER A 478 31.18 10.41 24.41
N SER A 479 31.99 9.38 24.57
CA SER A 479 32.82 8.82 23.49
C SER A 479 31.94 8.19 22.40
N GLY A 480 30.83 7.56 22.77
CA GLY A 480 29.85 7.01 21.82
C GLY A 480 29.23 8.07 20.93
N ARG A 481 28.93 9.26 21.48
CA ARG A 481 28.46 10.42 20.71
C ARG A 481 29.44 10.80 19.61
N ILE A 482 30.74 10.89 19.95
CA ILE A 482 31.81 11.22 19.01
C ILE A 482 31.93 10.13 17.93
N MET A 483 31.83 8.85 18.32
CA MET A 483 31.90 7.75 17.34
C MET A 483 30.78 7.79 16.31
N LEU A 484 29.55 8.19 16.70
CA LEU A 484 28.44 8.30 15.74
C LEU A 484 28.71 9.33 14.64
N GLU A 485 29.51 10.36 14.90
CA GLU A 485 29.88 11.37 13.90
C GLU A 485 30.84 10.86 12.83
N THR A 486 31.46 9.71 13.10
CA THR A 486 32.50 9.08 12.27
C THR A 486 31.89 8.12 11.25
N GLY A 487 30.67 8.37 10.75
CA GLY A 487 30.08 7.62 9.65
C GLY A 487 28.63 7.16 9.87
N CYS A 488 28.17 7.04 11.12
CA CYS A 488 26.84 6.51 11.40
C CYS A 488 25.73 7.50 11.02
N ILE A 489 25.87 8.78 11.42
CA ILE A 489 24.85 9.81 11.18
C ILE A 489 24.72 10.22 9.71
N GLN A 490 25.71 9.88 8.88
CA GLN A 490 25.67 10.09 7.42
C GLN A 490 24.61 9.21 6.74
N CYS A 491 24.19 8.13 7.41
CA CYS A 491 23.18 7.21 6.87
C CYS A 491 21.99 7.02 7.83
N HIS A 492 22.14 7.28 9.12
CA HIS A 492 21.11 7.00 10.12
C HIS A 492 20.63 8.26 10.86
N PRO A 493 19.30 8.45 10.99
CA PRO A 493 18.75 9.39 11.96
C PRO A 493 19.03 8.93 13.40
N ILE A 494 18.99 9.88 14.32
CA ILE A 494 19.05 9.68 15.77
C ILE A 494 17.87 10.40 16.41
N ARG A 495 16.90 9.65 16.95
CA ARG A 495 15.75 10.19 17.70
C ARG A 495 14.90 11.15 16.86
N GLY A 496 14.67 10.81 15.59
CA GLY A 496 13.93 11.60 14.61
C GLY A 496 14.74 12.70 13.92
N GLU A 497 15.97 12.94 14.37
CA GLU A 497 16.82 14.03 13.88
C GLU A 497 17.92 13.47 12.97
N SER A 498 18.24 14.18 11.88
CA SER A 498 19.23 13.72 10.92
C SER A 498 19.97 14.85 10.25
N MET A 499 21.09 14.51 9.60
CA MET A 499 21.69 15.38 8.61
C MET A 499 20.84 15.35 7.31
N PRO A 500 20.94 16.38 6.45
CA PRO A 500 20.17 16.40 5.21
C PRO A 500 20.49 15.20 4.30
N GLY A 501 19.45 14.67 3.64
CA GLY A 501 19.56 13.52 2.71
C GLY A 501 19.66 12.14 3.37
N VAL A 502 19.63 12.05 4.70
CA VAL A 502 19.70 10.79 5.45
C VAL A 502 18.35 10.06 5.43
N VAL A 503 18.36 8.78 5.02
CA VAL A 503 17.16 7.97 4.76
C VAL A 503 17.18 6.57 5.41
N GLY A 504 18.21 6.26 6.20
CA GLY A 504 18.33 4.97 6.89
C GLY A 504 17.41 4.83 8.11
N THR A 505 17.47 3.67 8.76
CA THR A 505 16.67 3.39 9.95
C THR A 505 17.17 4.19 11.15
N ASP A 506 16.28 4.78 11.94
CA ASP A 506 16.67 5.48 13.16
C ASP A 506 17.38 4.55 14.16
N LEU A 507 18.51 4.99 14.72
CA LEU A 507 19.26 4.23 15.73
C LEU A 507 18.82 4.52 17.17
N GLY A 508 17.99 5.53 17.41
CA GLY A 508 17.59 5.97 18.74
C GLY A 508 16.95 4.87 19.59
N ASP A 509 16.26 3.91 18.96
CA ASP A 509 15.62 2.78 19.62
C ASP A 509 16.35 1.44 19.42
N VAL A 510 17.58 1.46 18.90
CA VAL A 510 18.31 0.23 18.55
C VAL A 510 18.50 -0.70 19.75
N THR A 511 18.74 -0.16 20.94
CA THR A 511 18.98 -0.93 22.18
C THR A 511 17.71 -1.58 22.73
N ASN A 512 16.53 -1.10 22.33
CA ASN A 512 15.23 -1.73 22.59
C ASN A 512 14.84 -2.75 21.51
N ARG A 513 15.59 -2.78 20.39
CA ARG A 513 15.25 -3.53 19.19
C ARG A 513 16.12 -4.76 18.99
N VAL A 514 17.44 -4.60 19.10
CA VAL A 514 18.40 -5.68 18.80
C VAL A 514 19.08 -6.20 20.05
N HIS A 515 19.57 -7.44 20.00
CA HIS A 515 20.37 -8.00 21.07
C HIS A 515 21.81 -7.42 21.09
N PRO A 516 22.42 -7.24 22.28
CA PRO A 516 23.76 -6.66 22.40
C PRO A 516 24.85 -7.45 21.65
N GLY A 517 24.81 -8.79 21.75
CA GLY A 517 25.75 -9.67 21.06
C GLY A 517 25.68 -9.51 19.54
N TRP A 518 24.46 -9.49 18.99
CA TRP A 518 24.25 -9.24 17.57
C TRP A 518 24.73 -7.85 17.15
N PHE A 519 24.47 -6.81 17.94
CA PHE A 519 24.96 -5.45 17.65
C PHE A 519 26.48 -5.40 17.55
N ARG A 520 27.19 -6.07 18.48
CA ARG A 520 28.66 -6.18 18.44
C ARG A 520 29.13 -6.88 17.17
N GLU A 521 28.62 -8.07 16.89
CA GLU A 521 29.00 -8.85 15.70
C GLU A 521 28.70 -8.09 14.40
N PHE A 522 27.54 -7.42 14.33
CA PHE A 522 27.14 -6.66 13.16
C PHE A 522 28.02 -5.45 12.88
N LEU A 523 28.49 -4.73 13.91
CA LEU A 523 29.41 -3.61 13.70
C LEU A 523 30.82 -4.06 13.30
N LEU A 524 31.25 -5.23 13.75
CA LEU A 524 32.55 -5.81 13.37
C LEU A 524 32.56 -6.27 11.92
N ASP A 525 31.51 -6.97 11.49
CA ASP A 525 31.39 -7.47 10.10
C ASP A 525 29.91 -7.50 9.66
N PRO A 526 29.39 -6.38 9.12
CA PRO A 526 28.01 -6.31 8.65
C PRO A 526 27.70 -7.33 7.54
N ALA A 527 28.65 -7.58 6.65
CA ALA A 527 28.47 -8.42 5.46
C ALA A 527 28.31 -9.90 5.82
N SER A 528 28.97 -10.36 6.90
CA SER A 528 28.81 -11.72 7.42
C SER A 528 27.38 -12.04 7.89
N LEU A 529 26.70 -11.06 8.48
CA LEU A 529 25.34 -11.24 9.04
C LEU A 529 24.25 -10.80 8.07
N LYS A 530 24.55 -9.89 7.16
CA LYS A 530 23.63 -9.40 6.14
C LYS A 530 24.36 -9.29 4.78
N PRO A 531 24.32 -10.36 3.97
CA PRO A 531 24.93 -10.35 2.65
C PRO A 531 24.43 -9.16 1.81
N ARG A 532 25.34 -8.50 1.10
CA ARG A 532 25.07 -7.34 0.22
C ARG A 532 24.48 -6.13 0.96
N THR A 533 24.71 -6.00 2.26
CA THR A 533 24.35 -4.76 2.96
C THR A 533 25.17 -3.57 2.47
N ARG A 534 24.53 -2.42 2.37
CA ARG A 534 25.14 -1.12 2.09
C ARG A 534 25.86 -0.55 3.30
N MET A 535 25.66 -1.11 4.50
CA MET A 535 26.38 -0.68 5.68
C MET A 535 27.87 -1.04 5.53
N PRO A 536 28.78 -0.05 5.56
CA PRO A 536 30.20 -0.32 5.38
C PRO A 536 30.79 -1.02 6.61
N THR A 537 31.88 -1.78 6.40
CA THR A 537 32.67 -2.34 7.49
C THR A 537 33.40 -1.21 8.21
N PHE A 538 32.96 -0.91 9.43
CA PHE A 538 33.49 0.21 10.22
C PHE A 538 34.87 -0.08 10.82
N PHE A 539 35.18 -1.35 11.04
CA PHE A 539 36.43 -1.85 11.61
C PHE A 539 37.13 -2.79 10.62
N PRO A 540 37.61 -2.30 9.46
CA PRO A 540 38.26 -3.16 8.47
C PRO A 540 39.49 -3.84 9.09
N GLY A 541 39.60 -5.16 8.93
CA GLY A 541 40.65 -5.96 9.58
C GLY A 541 40.59 -5.96 11.12
N GLY A 542 39.45 -5.60 11.71
CA GLY A 542 39.28 -5.51 13.16
C GLY A 542 39.96 -4.29 13.79
N GLN A 543 40.29 -3.25 13.00
CA GLN A 543 40.99 -2.06 13.48
C GLN A 543 40.14 -0.80 13.39
N SER A 544 40.25 0.07 14.39
CA SER A 544 39.58 1.37 14.39
C SER A 544 40.26 2.39 13.49
N GLN A 545 39.45 3.13 12.73
CA GLN A 545 39.88 4.32 12.00
C GLN A 545 40.05 5.55 12.93
N ASN A 546 39.42 5.54 14.11
CA ASN A 546 39.53 6.61 15.11
C ASN A 546 40.49 6.20 16.23
N LYS A 547 41.79 6.16 15.93
CA LYS A 547 42.83 5.71 16.89
C LYS A 547 42.99 6.64 18.10
N GLY A 548 42.62 7.91 17.96
CA GLY A 548 42.73 8.90 19.04
C GLY A 548 41.64 8.79 20.12
N LEU A 549 40.57 8.03 19.86
CA LEU A 549 39.49 7.83 20.81
C LEU A 549 39.59 6.46 21.47
N LEU A 550 39.62 6.42 22.80
CA LEU A 550 39.72 5.17 23.58
C LEU A 550 40.90 4.28 23.12
N ASP A 551 42.03 4.90 22.80
CA ASP A 551 43.26 4.26 22.32
C ASP A 551 43.07 3.36 21.08
N GLY A 552 42.03 3.63 20.28
CA GLY A 552 41.66 2.80 19.14
C GLY A 552 41.09 1.43 19.50
N ASN A 553 40.75 1.18 20.77
CA ASN A 553 40.20 -0.08 21.23
C ASN A 553 38.78 -0.29 20.68
N VAL A 554 38.66 -1.22 19.74
CA VAL A 554 37.41 -1.51 19.03
C VAL A 554 36.28 -1.94 19.97
N ASP A 555 36.57 -2.81 20.95
CA ASP A 555 35.54 -3.28 21.89
C ASP A 555 35.01 -2.14 22.78
N GLN A 556 35.88 -1.27 23.28
CA GLN A 556 35.46 -0.10 24.05
C GLN A 556 34.71 0.91 23.19
N GLN A 557 35.09 1.08 21.92
CA GLN A 557 34.40 1.97 21.00
C GLN A 557 33.00 1.47 20.64
N ILE A 558 32.82 0.16 20.42
CA ILE A 558 31.51 -0.45 20.23
C ILE A 558 30.68 -0.33 21.53
N ALA A 559 31.29 -0.58 22.68
CA ALA A 559 30.64 -0.39 23.98
C ALA A 559 30.21 1.07 24.18
N ALA A 560 31.00 2.04 23.75
CA ALA A 560 30.69 3.46 23.81
C ALA A 560 29.47 3.80 22.94
N LEU A 561 29.41 3.30 21.70
CA LEU A 561 28.26 3.43 20.82
C LEU A 561 26.98 2.89 21.48
N TRP A 562 27.03 1.67 22.04
CA TRP A 562 25.91 1.10 22.78
C TRP A 562 25.51 1.96 23.98
N GLY A 563 26.48 2.43 24.75
CA GLY A 563 26.28 3.29 25.92
C GLY A 563 25.56 4.59 25.60
N TYR A 564 25.96 5.27 24.52
CA TYR A 564 25.27 6.47 24.05
C TYR A 564 23.83 6.17 23.64
N LEU A 565 23.62 5.15 22.80
CA LEU A 565 22.29 4.79 22.29
C LEU A 565 21.35 4.34 23.42
N LYS A 566 21.87 3.68 24.45
CA LYS A 566 21.11 3.29 25.65
C LYS A 566 20.78 4.47 26.55
N ALA A 567 21.67 5.45 26.67
CA ALA A 567 21.42 6.67 27.44
C ALA A 567 20.31 7.54 26.81
N GLY A 568 20.13 7.45 25.49
CA GLY A 568 19.00 8.05 24.78
C GLY A 568 18.94 9.56 24.96
N SER A 569 17.79 10.07 25.42
CA SER A 569 17.57 11.51 25.64
C SER A 569 18.46 12.15 26.70
N LYS A 570 19.12 11.35 27.55
CA LYS A 570 20.05 11.85 28.57
C LYS A 570 21.39 12.33 28.00
N GLN A 571 21.65 12.07 26.72
CA GLN A 571 22.83 12.56 26.01
C GLN A 571 22.42 13.57 24.92
N PRO A 572 23.23 14.63 24.70
CA PRO A 572 22.99 15.56 23.60
C PRO A 572 23.12 14.83 22.27
N LEU A 573 22.48 15.37 21.22
CA LEU A 573 22.65 14.86 19.87
C LEU A 573 24.12 15.02 19.40
N PRO A 574 24.55 14.27 18.38
CA PRO A 574 25.84 14.51 17.73
C PRO A 574 25.93 15.95 17.21
N GLU A 575 27.10 16.56 17.35
CA GLU A 575 27.34 17.98 17.07
C GLU A 575 27.01 18.32 15.62
N LYS A 576 27.42 17.50 14.66
CA LYS A 576 27.06 17.66 13.24
C LYS A 576 25.55 17.69 12.97
N ILE A 577 24.74 16.94 13.75
CA ILE A 577 23.27 17.04 13.66
C ILE A 577 22.79 18.36 14.25
N LEU A 578 23.32 18.77 15.40
CA LEU A 578 22.99 20.05 16.02
C LEU A 578 23.36 21.23 15.10
N GLU A 579 24.53 21.21 14.48
CA GLU A 579 24.98 22.20 13.50
C GLU A 579 24.09 22.21 12.26
N ALA A 580 23.73 21.04 11.72
CA ALA A 580 22.82 20.95 10.58
C ALA A 580 21.43 21.50 10.91
N LYS A 581 20.96 21.29 12.15
CA LYS A 581 19.71 21.87 12.67
C LYS A 581 19.80 23.37 12.95
N SER A 582 20.97 23.86 13.37
CA SER A 582 21.16 25.28 13.71
C SER A 582 21.40 26.17 12.50
N LYS A 583 21.70 25.60 11.32
CA LYS A 583 21.75 26.34 10.06
C LYS A 583 20.33 26.75 9.67
N ASN A 584 20.00 28.02 9.91
CA ASN A 584 18.76 28.63 9.45
C ASN A 584 18.82 28.81 7.93
N TYR A 585 17.96 28.10 7.19
CA TYR A 585 17.82 28.24 5.74
C TYR A 585 16.56 29.05 5.37
N GLU A 586 16.02 29.81 6.32
CA GLU A 586 14.95 30.76 6.06
C GLU A 586 15.38 31.78 4.98
N LEU A 587 14.61 31.80 3.90
CA LEU A 587 14.72 32.82 2.87
C LEU A 587 13.99 34.07 3.36
N VAL A 588 14.73 35.14 3.64
CA VAL A 588 14.16 36.41 4.08
C VAL A 588 14.23 37.42 2.93
N PRO A 589 13.10 37.73 2.26
CA PRO A 589 13.06 38.78 1.24
C PRO A 589 13.06 40.14 1.96
N ASP A 590 14.24 40.69 2.30
CA ASP A 590 14.33 41.98 3.02
C ASP A 590 14.48 43.18 2.07
N LYS A 591 15.35 43.05 1.06
CA LYS A 591 15.73 44.16 0.16
C LYS A 591 15.21 43.99 -1.26
N ARG A 592 14.95 42.76 -1.67
CA ARG A 592 14.51 42.41 -3.02
C ARG A 592 13.62 41.18 -2.94
N PRO A 593 12.69 41.01 -3.89
CA PRO A 593 11.92 39.78 -3.99
C PRO A 593 12.82 38.54 -4.13
N ILE A 594 12.37 37.43 -3.58
CA ILE A 594 12.99 36.12 -3.75
C ILE A 594 12.01 35.24 -4.52
N VAL A 595 12.47 34.61 -5.59
CA VAL A 595 11.72 33.62 -6.36
C VAL A 595 12.34 32.25 -6.12
N LEU A 596 11.55 31.31 -5.60
CA LEU A 596 11.96 29.94 -5.32
C LEU A 596 11.08 28.95 -6.09
N ARG A 597 11.70 28.09 -6.91
CA ARG A 597 11.04 26.90 -7.46
C ARG A 597 11.05 25.80 -6.40
N THR A 598 9.89 25.28 -6.06
CA THR A 598 9.74 24.26 -5.02
C THR A 598 8.45 23.44 -5.26
N PHE A 599 8.16 22.51 -4.36
CA PHE A 599 6.88 21.81 -4.29
C PHE A 599 6.08 22.41 -3.14
N MET A 600 4.79 22.67 -3.31
CA MET A 600 3.92 23.16 -2.23
C MET A 600 2.60 22.41 -2.27
N GLN A 601 1.98 22.18 -1.11
CA GLN A 601 0.77 21.36 -1.00
C GLN A 601 -0.39 21.96 -1.83
N GLU A 602 -0.52 23.28 -1.84
CA GLU A 602 -1.63 24.00 -2.50
C GLU A 602 -1.33 24.39 -3.95
N ALA A 603 -0.05 24.47 -4.33
CA ALA A 603 0.41 24.93 -5.64
C ALA A 603 1.07 23.83 -6.50
N GLY A 604 1.16 22.61 -5.98
CA GLY A 604 1.65 21.43 -6.69
C GLY A 604 3.17 21.31 -6.81
N THR A 605 3.61 20.39 -7.68
CA THR A 605 5.03 20.10 -7.97
C THR A 605 5.68 21.13 -8.90
N HIS A 606 4.88 22.01 -9.51
CA HIS A 606 5.35 23.08 -10.38
C HIS A 606 5.27 24.47 -9.72
N ALA A 607 5.25 24.52 -8.38
CA ALA A 607 5.09 25.76 -7.63
C ALA A 607 6.25 26.75 -7.84
N ILE A 608 5.90 28.03 -7.98
CA ILE A 608 6.80 29.17 -7.95
C ILE A 608 6.41 30.03 -6.75
N ALA A 609 7.17 29.93 -5.67
CA ALA A 609 6.97 30.78 -4.50
C ALA A 609 7.71 32.10 -4.70
N VAL A 610 7.04 33.21 -4.42
CA VAL A 610 7.58 34.56 -4.51
C VAL A 610 7.38 35.25 -3.18
N GLY A 611 8.48 35.68 -2.56
CA GLY A 611 8.45 36.45 -1.33
C GLY A 611 8.84 37.90 -1.61
N LEU A 612 8.00 38.85 -1.20
CA LEU A 612 8.19 40.29 -1.44
C LEU A 612 8.66 41.01 -0.16
N PRO A 613 9.50 42.06 -0.25
CA PRO A 613 10.01 42.84 0.89
C PRO A 613 8.96 43.35 1.89
N GLU A 614 7.75 43.62 1.42
CA GLU A 614 6.63 44.13 2.20
C GLU A 614 6.00 43.06 3.11
N LYS A 615 6.62 41.86 3.20
CA LYS A 615 6.14 40.69 3.95
C LYS A 615 4.83 40.14 3.40
N VAL A 616 4.66 40.24 2.09
CA VAL A 616 3.56 39.62 1.33
C VAL A 616 4.18 38.56 0.42
N ASN A 617 3.67 37.35 0.50
CA ASN A 617 4.22 36.21 -0.21
C ASN A 617 3.09 35.51 -0.99
N PHE A 618 3.41 34.89 -2.11
CA PHE A 618 2.46 34.09 -2.86
C PHE A 618 3.13 32.91 -3.58
N ALA A 619 2.33 31.90 -3.90
CA ALA A 619 2.72 30.75 -4.70
C ALA A 619 1.90 30.71 -5.99
N PHE A 620 2.59 30.60 -7.12
CA PHE A 620 2.01 30.43 -8.44
C PHE A 620 2.13 28.97 -8.87
N ASP A 621 1.00 28.36 -9.22
CA ASP A 621 0.90 27.04 -9.81
C ASP A 621 1.14 27.18 -11.31
N ALA A 622 2.33 26.77 -11.77
CA ALA A 622 2.72 26.89 -13.18
C ALA A 622 2.10 25.79 -14.08
N GLU A 623 1.53 24.74 -13.49
CA GLU A 623 0.88 23.65 -14.22
C GLU A 623 -0.56 24.03 -14.56
N GLN A 624 -1.30 24.59 -13.60
CA GLN A 624 -2.66 25.12 -13.81
C GLN A 624 -2.69 26.60 -14.19
N VAL A 625 -1.52 27.25 -14.26
CA VAL A 625 -1.34 28.66 -14.64
C VAL A 625 -2.19 29.62 -13.80
N ARG A 626 -2.07 29.53 -12.47
CA ARG A 626 -2.86 30.35 -11.53
C ARG A 626 -2.09 30.70 -10.26
N PRO A 627 -2.39 31.84 -9.61
CA PRO A 627 -2.05 32.00 -8.19
C PRO A 627 -2.83 30.95 -7.38
N ALA A 628 -2.15 30.26 -6.48
CA ALA A 628 -2.73 29.18 -5.69
C ALA A 628 -2.89 29.56 -4.20
N LEU A 629 -1.89 30.24 -3.65
CA LEU A 629 -1.79 30.56 -2.23
C LEU A 629 -1.12 31.90 -2.04
N ALA A 630 -1.56 32.69 -1.05
CA ALA A 630 -0.79 33.83 -0.54
C ALA A 630 -0.80 33.89 0.98
N TRP A 631 0.23 34.49 1.57
CA TRP A 631 0.39 34.60 3.02
C TRP A 631 1.21 35.83 3.41
N LYS A 632 1.21 36.17 4.71
CA LYS A 632 1.91 37.35 5.24
C LYS A 632 2.98 36.99 6.25
N GLY A 633 4.02 37.82 6.36
CA GLY A 633 5.11 37.61 7.29
C GLY A 633 6.26 36.81 6.68
N ARG A 634 6.75 35.82 7.42
CA ARG A 634 7.90 34.98 7.05
C ARG A 634 7.62 34.22 5.75
N PHE A 635 8.63 34.10 4.88
CA PHE A 635 8.48 33.55 3.55
C PHE A 635 8.54 32.01 3.56
N LEU A 636 9.72 31.41 3.38
CA LEU A 636 9.91 29.96 3.31
C LEU A 636 11.26 29.55 3.91
N ASP A 637 11.34 28.28 4.32
CA ASP A 637 12.61 27.62 4.66
C ASP A 637 13.10 26.80 3.46
N ALA A 638 14.31 27.10 2.97
CA ALA A 638 14.90 26.41 1.84
C ALA A 638 15.65 25.13 2.20
N GLN A 639 15.72 24.75 3.48
CA GLN A 639 16.41 23.53 3.95
C GLN A 639 15.87 22.30 3.22
N GLY A 640 14.54 22.21 3.12
CA GLY A 640 13.84 21.18 2.38
C GLY A 640 14.30 21.15 0.92
N THR A 641 14.10 22.26 0.19
CA THR A 641 14.38 22.34 -1.24
C THR A 641 15.86 22.13 -1.61
N TRP A 642 16.80 22.59 -0.78
CA TRP A 642 18.22 22.62 -1.14
C TRP A 642 19.01 21.42 -0.65
N PHE A 643 18.61 20.80 0.47
CA PHE A 643 19.43 19.76 1.10
C PHE A 643 18.68 18.46 1.36
N ILE A 644 17.34 18.49 1.32
CA ILE A 644 16.54 17.29 1.41
C ILE A 644 16.11 16.92 -0.01
N ARG A 645 16.78 15.91 -0.58
CA ARG A 645 16.53 15.44 -1.95
C ARG A 645 15.05 15.11 -2.22
N PHE A 646 14.29 14.84 -1.15
CA PHE A 646 12.85 14.62 -1.16
C PHE A 646 12.17 15.25 0.07
N ALA A 647 12.22 16.57 0.16
CA ALA A 647 11.50 17.30 1.19
C ALA A 647 9.98 17.07 1.08
N PRO A 648 9.24 17.06 2.20
CA PRO A 648 7.81 17.35 2.14
C PRO A 648 7.60 18.68 1.38
N PRO A 649 6.43 18.89 0.74
CA PRO A 649 6.10 20.17 0.14
C PRO A 649 6.39 21.32 1.12
N ALA A 650 6.98 22.39 0.62
CA ALA A 650 7.35 23.53 1.44
C ALA A 650 6.10 24.22 1.99
N ASP A 651 6.06 24.37 3.30
CA ASP A 651 4.99 25.07 4.01
C ASP A 651 5.34 26.55 4.23
N PRO A 652 4.38 27.47 4.08
CA PRO A 652 4.55 28.87 4.48
C PRO A 652 5.01 29.01 5.94
N LEU A 653 6.07 29.77 6.19
CA LEU A 653 6.50 30.10 7.56
C LEU A 653 5.66 31.21 8.21
N GLY A 654 4.94 31.97 7.39
CA GLY A 654 4.17 33.12 7.80
C GLY A 654 2.78 32.77 8.32
N SER A 655 1.95 33.79 8.48
CA SER A 655 0.58 33.69 8.99
C SER A 655 -0.42 34.20 7.96
N LYS A 656 -1.72 34.07 8.27
CA LYS A 656 -2.82 34.57 7.43
C LYS A 656 -2.72 34.02 6.00
N ALA A 657 -2.60 32.71 5.87
CA ALA A 657 -2.61 32.07 4.56
C ALA A 657 -4.02 32.12 3.95
N ILE A 658 -4.13 32.47 2.67
CA ILE A 658 -5.38 32.51 1.92
C ILE A 658 -5.23 31.73 0.61
N LEU A 659 -6.20 30.87 0.34
CA LEU A 659 -6.28 30.13 -0.92
C LEU A 659 -6.91 30.97 -2.00
N PHE A 660 -6.30 30.96 -3.18
CA PHE A 660 -6.92 31.49 -4.38
C PHE A 660 -7.88 30.44 -4.97
N PRO A 661 -8.97 30.87 -5.63
CA PRO A 661 -9.90 29.93 -6.26
C PRO A 661 -9.20 29.01 -7.26
N ALA A 662 -9.69 27.77 -7.35
CA ALA A 662 -9.22 26.80 -8.34
C ALA A 662 -9.66 27.18 -9.76
N GLY A 663 -8.82 26.81 -10.73
CA GLY A 663 -9.03 27.05 -12.15
C GLY A 663 -8.31 28.27 -12.70
N ALA A 664 -8.26 28.32 -14.03
CA ALA A 664 -7.56 29.34 -14.78
C ALA A 664 -8.09 30.77 -14.51
N PRO A 665 -7.22 31.80 -14.48
CA PRO A 665 -7.64 33.19 -14.29
C PRO A 665 -8.32 33.79 -15.53
N VAL A 666 -8.12 33.20 -16.71
CA VAL A 666 -8.74 33.62 -17.97
C VAL A 666 -9.24 32.41 -18.77
N ALA A 667 -10.23 32.61 -19.62
CA ALA A 667 -10.76 31.57 -20.50
C ALA A 667 -11.40 32.17 -21.76
N LEU A 668 -11.37 31.44 -22.86
CA LEU A 668 -12.17 31.74 -24.05
C LEU A 668 -13.56 31.12 -23.86
N LEU A 669 -14.60 31.95 -23.88
CA LEU A 669 -15.99 31.50 -23.73
C LEU A 669 -16.80 31.90 -24.96
N LYS A 670 -17.65 30.99 -25.44
CA LYS A 670 -18.60 31.22 -26.52
C LYS A 670 -19.71 32.19 -26.11
N ASN A 671 -20.08 32.18 -24.83
CA ASN A 671 -21.04 33.11 -24.23
C ASN A 671 -20.82 33.19 -22.70
N GLN A 672 -21.45 34.18 -22.07
CA GLN A 672 -21.31 34.43 -20.63
C GLN A 672 -21.87 33.30 -19.74
N GLN A 673 -22.77 32.46 -20.27
CA GLN A 673 -23.41 31.35 -19.56
C GLN A 673 -22.59 30.06 -19.59
N GLN A 674 -21.59 29.94 -20.47
CA GLN A 674 -20.71 28.77 -20.55
C GLN A 674 -19.94 28.60 -19.23
N SER A 675 -19.96 27.38 -18.67
CA SER A 675 -19.21 27.04 -17.47
C SER A 675 -17.72 27.34 -17.63
N TRP A 676 -17.06 27.77 -16.55
CA TRP A 676 -15.63 28.03 -16.58
C TRP A 676 -14.86 26.72 -16.89
N PRO A 677 -13.88 26.72 -17.81
CA PRO A 677 -13.11 25.51 -18.13
C PRO A 677 -12.44 24.92 -16.89
N THR A 678 -12.52 23.60 -16.77
CA THR A 678 -11.78 22.84 -15.75
C THR A 678 -10.46 22.39 -16.34
N TYR A 679 -9.39 22.48 -15.56
CA TYR A 679 -8.06 22.05 -15.98
C TYR A 679 -8.07 20.56 -16.34
N SER A 680 -7.47 20.22 -17.47
CA SER A 680 -7.18 18.85 -17.90
C SER A 680 -5.78 18.81 -18.53
N PRO A 681 -4.91 17.85 -18.17
CA PRO A 681 -3.57 17.74 -18.74
C PRO A 681 -3.55 17.65 -20.27
N ASP A 682 -4.56 16.99 -20.86
CA ASP A 682 -4.63 16.69 -22.29
C ASP A 682 -5.32 17.79 -23.13
N ALA A 683 -6.00 18.74 -22.47
CA ALA A 683 -6.86 19.74 -23.12
C ALA A 683 -6.59 21.18 -22.66
N ASN A 684 -5.36 21.45 -22.21
CA ASN A 684 -5.06 22.70 -21.51
C ASN A 684 -5.01 23.90 -22.48
N GLU A 685 -6.04 24.76 -22.44
CA GLU A 685 -6.14 25.99 -23.26
C GLU A 685 -5.10 27.05 -22.88
N LEU A 686 -4.53 26.96 -21.67
CA LEU A 686 -3.52 27.86 -21.14
C LEU A 686 -2.15 27.22 -21.12
N GLN A 687 -1.23 27.79 -21.89
CA GLN A 687 0.14 27.34 -21.99
C GLN A 687 1.06 28.26 -21.19
N PHE A 688 1.65 27.75 -20.11
CA PHE A 688 2.71 28.46 -19.39
C PHE A 688 3.96 28.59 -20.26
N ARG A 689 4.53 29.80 -20.34
CA ARG A 689 5.70 30.15 -21.16
C ARG A 689 6.92 30.55 -20.31
N GLY A 690 6.83 30.42 -18.99
CA GLY A 690 7.89 30.80 -18.04
C GLY A 690 7.60 32.13 -17.34
N TYR A 691 8.64 32.76 -16.78
CA TYR A 691 8.55 34.09 -16.18
C TYR A 691 9.85 34.86 -16.44
N ARG A 692 9.77 36.19 -16.45
CA ARG A 692 10.93 37.09 -16.45
C ARG A 692 11.01 37.82 -15.12
N VAL A 693 12.23 38.11 -14.67
CA VAL A 693 12.47 38.92 -13.49
C VAL A 693 13.07 40.25 -13.94
N ASP A 694 12.51 41.36 -13.49
CA ASP A 694 13.02 42.70 -13.83
C ASP A 694 14.20 43.12 -12.93
N ALA A 695 14.71 44.33 -13.16
CA ALA A 695 15.84 44.88 -12.38
C ALA A 695 15.53 45.06 -10.89
N ALA A 696 14.26 45.18 -10.50
CA ALA A 696 13.81 45.25 -9.12
C ALA A 696 13.60 43.87 -8.49
N GLY A 697 13.75 42.79 -9.25
CA GLY A 697 13.55 41.41 -8.80
C GLY A 697 12.09 40.93 -8.89
N ILE A 698 11.19 41.72 -9.48
CA ILE A 698 9.77 41.38 -9.51
C ILE A 698 9.50 40.44 -10.70
N PRO A 699 8.91 39.25 -10.47
CA PRO A 699 8.58 38.32 -11.54
C PRO A 699 7.34 38.76 -12.32
N THR A 700 7.40 38.59 -13.63
CA THR A 700 6.26 38.65 -14.56
C THR A 700 6.10 37.29 -15.22
N PHE A 701 5.01 36.61 -14.90
CA PHE A 701 4.65 35.30 -15.43
C PHE A 701 4.11 35.46 -16.85
N LEU A 702 4.51 34.55 -17.74
CA LEU A 702 4.18 34.59 -19.14
C LEU A 702 3.36 33.35 -19.49
N TYR A 703 2.20 33.54 -20.10
CA TYR A 703 1.38 32.43 -20.57
C TYR A 703 0.54 32.83 -21.77
N ARG A 704 0.06 31.85 -22.52
CA ARG A 704 -0.74 32.03 -23.73
C ARG A 704 -2.08 31.33 -23.60
N CYS A 705 -3.16 32.03 -23.94
CA CYS A 705 -4.51 31.49 -24.06
C CYS A 705 -4.94 31.60 -25.53
N GLY A 706 -5.07 30.48 -26.23
CA GLY A 706 -5.28 30.48 -27.68
C GLY A 706 -4.19 31.25 -28.45
N LYS A 707 -4.56 32.37 -29.08
CA LYS A 707 -3.64 33.26 -29.82
C LYS A 707 -3.20 34.50 -29.04
N VAL A 708 -3.59 34.61 -27.78
CA VAL A 708 -3.38 35.81 -26.95
C VAL A 708 -2.28 35.55 -25.93
N ASP A 709 -1.28 36.43 -25.92
CA ASP A 709 -0.18 36.42 -24.95
C ASP A 709 -0.55 37.24 -23.72
N ILE A 710 -0.22 36.72 -22.55
CA ILE A 710 -0.55 37.32 -21.26
C ILE A 710 0.72 37.44 -20.42
N GLU A 711 0.99 38.66 -19.97
CA GLU A 711 2.00 38.98 -18.99
C GLU A 711 1.31 39.29 -17.66
N ASP A 712 1.60 38.52 -16.62
CA ASP A 712 0.95 38.59 -15.32
C ASP A 712 1.96 38.93 -14.23
N ARG A 713 1.81 40.13 -13.66
CA ARG A 713 2.77 40.71 -12.71
C ARG A 713 2.11 40.93 -11.37
N PHE A 714 2.81 40.58 -10.29
CA PHE A 714 2.35 40.74 -8.92
C PHE A 714 3.29 41.61 -8.11
N GLU A 715 2.74 42.58 -7.39
CA GLU A 715 3.47 43.56 -6.59
C GLU A 715 2.76 43.72 -5.24
N ALA A 716 3.53 43.88 -4.17
CA ALA A 716 2.97 44.20 -2.88
C ALA A 716 2.83 45.73 -2.75
N THR A 717 1.86 46.16 -1.95
CA THR A 717 1.71 47.57 -1.57
C THR A 717 2.14 47.76 -0.11
N ASP A 718 2.38 49.01 0.29
CA ASP A 718 2.69 49.38 1.68
C ASP A 718 1.62 48.94 2.69
N LYS A 719 0.39 48.70 2.22
CA LYS A 719 -0.74 48.20 3.04
C LYS A 719 -0.77 46.67 3.15
N GLN A 720 0.28 45.98 2.70
CA GLN A 720 0.35 44.52 2.61
C GLN A 720 -0.82 43.92 1.82
N THR A 721 -1.21 44.59 0.73
CA THR A 721 -2.10 44.02 -0.30
C THR A 721 -1.28 43.54 -1.48
N LEU A 722 -1.83 42.63 -2.28
CA LEU A 722 -1.17 42.11 -3.47
C LEU A 722 -1.86 42.70 -4.71
N LYS A 723 -1.18 43.63 -5.40
CA LYS A 723 -1.60 44.18 -6.69
C LYS A 723 -1.17 43.23 -7.80
N ARG A 724 -2.08 42.94 -8.73
CA ARG A 724 -1.85 42.13 -9.93
C ARG A 724 -2.17 42.95 -11.17
N SER A 725 -1.27 42.93 -12.14
CA SER A 725 -1.42 43.58 -13.43
C SER A 725 -1.32 42.53 -14.54
N LEU A 726 -2.43 42.25 -15.22
CA LEU A 726 -2.49 41.35 -16.36
C LEU A 726 -2.45 42.18 -17.66
N THR A 727 -1.32 42.18 -18.35
CA THR A 727 -1.19 42.78 -19.68
C THR A 727 -1.43 41.72 -20.75
N ILE A 728 -2.49 41.90 -21.51
CA ILE A 728 -3.00 40.99 -22.53
C ILE A 728 -2.64 41.59 -23.90
N LYS A 729 -1.92 40.83 -24.74
CA LYS A 729 -1.36 41.25 -26.03
C LYS A 729 -1.81 40.31 -27.15
N GLY A 730 -2.17 40.88 -28.29
CA GLY A 730 -2.53 40.13 -29.51
C GLY A 730 -3.97 40.39 -29.95
N ASN A 731 -4.26 40.01 -31.20
CA ASN A 731 -5.57 40.26 -31.81
C ASN A 731 -6.63 39.34 -31.18
N GLN A 732 -7.45 39.89 -30.29
CA GLN A 732 -8.53 39.17 -29.60
C GLN A 732 -9.71 38.79 -30.52
N LYS A 733 -9.66 39.16 -31.82
CA LYS A 733 -10.58 38.64 -32.85
C LYS A 733 -10.15 37.23 -33.28
N SER A 734 -10.35 36.24 -32.43
CA SER A 734 -10.14 34.82 -32.78
C SER A 734 -11.46 34.15 -33.15
N SER A 735 -11.80 34.14 -34.44
CA SER A 735 -13.06 33.60 -35.00
C SER A 735 -14.32 34.30 -34.46
N GLU A 736 -15.39 34.40 -35.26
CA GLU A 736 -16.58 35.19 -34.91
C GLU A 736 -17.40 34.65 -33.70
N SER A 737 -16.91 33.67 -32.94
CA SER A 737 -17.71 32.92 -31.95
C SER A 737 -17.21 32.88 -30.50
N GLU A 738 -16.05 33.45 -30.14
CA GLU A 738 -15.50 33.34 -28.76
C GLU A 738 -14.91 34.66 -28.23
N THR A 739 -15.15 34.94 -26.95
CA THR A 739 -14.66 36.14 -26.23
C THR A 739 -13.70 35.71 -25.11
N LEU A 740 -12.60 36.45 -24.91
CA LEU A 740 -11.71 36.23 -23.77
C LEU A 740 -12.30 36.86 -22.50
N TRP A 741 -12.41 36.07 -21.43
CA TRP A 741 -12.91 36.51 -20.14
C TRP A 741 -11.83 36.40 -19.07
N PHE A 742 -11.87 37.32 -18.11
CA PHE A 742 -11.09 37.27 -16.87
C PHE A 742 -12.00 36.89 -15.70
N ARG A 743 -11.58 35.94 -14.87
CA ARG A 743 -12.29 35.56 -13.64
C ARG A 743 -11.61 36.24 -12.45
N GLY A 744 -12.25 37.29 -11.94
CA GLY A 744 -11.70 38.07 -10.84
C GLY A 744 -11.79 37.34 -9.50
N LEU A 745 -12.94 36.73 -9.20
CA LEU A 745 -13.14 35.99 -7.96
C LEU A 745 -14.15 34.86 -8.15
N ALA A 746 -13.94 33.76 -7.43
CA ALA A 746 -14.88 32.66 -7.37
C ALA A 746 -14.98 32.09 -5.95
N GLY A 747 -16.11 31.46 -5.66
CA GLY A 747 -16.38 30.87 -4.35
C GLY A 747 -17.74 30.19 -4.29
N LYS A 748 -18.08 29.59 -3.15
CA LYS A 748 -19.44 29.10 -2.89
C LYS A 748 -20.41 30.26 -2.80
N THR A 749 -19.98 31.35 -2.19
CA THR A 749 -20.73 32.59 -2.08
C THR A 749 -19.81 33.79 -2.32
N LEU A 750 -20.33 34.80 -3.02
CA LEU A 750 -19.65 36.07 -3.24
C LEU A 750 -20.51 37.19 -2.65
N LYS A 751 -19.90 38.04 -1.82
CA LYS A 751 -20.51 39.20 -1.16
C LYS A 751 -19.93 40.49 -1.72
N GLN A 752 -20.80 41.37 -2.22
CA GLN A 752 -20.36 42.67 -2.74
C GLN A 752 -20.12 43.61 -1.57
N LEU A 753 -18.92 44.20 -1.50
CA LEU A 753 -18.57 45.16 -0.46
C LEU A 753 -18.80 46.60 -0.93
N ASN A 754 -18.53 46.88 -2.21
CA ASN A 754 -18.83 48.14 -2.89
C ASN A 754 -18.87 47.91 -4.42
N ALA A 755 -19.03 48.98 -5.20
CA ALA A 755 -19.14 48.89 -6.66
C ALA A 755 -17.94 48.22 -7.35
N THR A 756 -16.75 48.22 -6.74
CA THR A 756 -15.52 47.70 -7.35
C THR A 756 -14.91 46.53 -6.58
N THR A 757 -15.54 46.06 -5.51
CA THR A 757 -14.94 45.09 -4.58
C THR A 757 -15.90 43.97 -4.20
N MET A 758 -15.43 42.74 -4.32
CA MET A 758 -16.13 41.51 -3.91
C MET A 758 -15.31 40.69 -2.91
N GLN A 759 -16.00 39.93 -2.05
CA GLN A 759 -15.39 39.02 -1.08
C GLN A 759 -15.98 37.61 -1.19
N ASN A 760 -15.14 36.58 -1.09
CA ASN A 760 -15.60 35.18 -1.05
C ASN A 760 -15.75 34.66 0.40
N GLN A 761 -16.29 33.45 0.55
CA GLN A 761 -16.49 32.81 1.86
C GLN A 761 -15.18 32.55 2.65
N ALA A 762 -14.03 32.50 1.98
CA ALA A 762 -12.72 32.31 2.62
C ALA A 762 -12.14 33.63 3.18
N GLY A 763 -12.78 34.76 2.90
CA GLY A 763 -12.36 36.08 3.34
C GLY A 763 -11.51 36.86 2.33
N LEU A 764 -11.17 36.27 1.17
CA LEU A 764 -10.41 36.93 0.10
C LEU A 764 -11.24 38.05 -0.53
N GLN A 765 -10.74 39.28 -0.44
CA GLN A 765 -11.31 40.46 -1.08
C GLN A 765 -10.57 40.77 -2.38
N VAL A 766 -11.32 41.04 -3.43
CA VAL A 766 -10.81 41.39 -4.76
C VAL A 766 -11.40 42.73 -5.17
N SER A 767 -10.53 43.71 -5.42
CA SER A 767 -10.90 45.01 -5.96
C SER A 767 -10.39 45.17 -7.39
N VAL A 768 -11.22 45.70 -8.29
CA VAL A 768 -10.87 46.00 -9.70
C VAL A 768 -11.01 47.48 -9.99
N SER A 769 -10.55 47.94 -11.16
CA SER A 769 -10.75 49.35 -11.56
C SER A 769 -12.24 49.69 -11.78
N PRO A 770 -12.67 50.94 -11.54
CA PRO A 770 -14.03 51.38 -11.84
C PRO A 770 -14.47 51.14 -13.28
N GLU A 771 -13.53 51.21 -14.23
CA GLU A 771 -13.79 50.97 -15.65
C GLU A 771 -14.10 49.50 -15.92
N LEU A 772 -13.35 48.58 -15.31
CA LEU A 772 -13.58 47.14 -15.47
C LEU A 772 -14.88 46.71 -14.77
N ALA A 773 -15.17 47.31 -13.61
CA ALA A 773 -16.39 47.03 -12.86
C ALA A 773 -17.68 47.38 -13.61
N LYS A 774 -17.66 48.24 -14.62
CA LYS A 774 -18.85 48.58 -15.44
C LYS A 774 -19.34 47.45 -16.33
N ALA A 775 -18.48 46.47 -16.62
CA ALA A 775 -18.77 45.35 -17.52
C ALA A 775 -18.79 44.00 -16.78
N ASP A 776 -18.96 44.03 -15.46
CA ASP A 776 -18.92 42.82 -14.64
C ASP A 776 -20.14 41.92 -14.84
N VAL A 777 -19.93 40.62 -14.67
CA VAL A 777 -21.01 39.63 -14.67
C VAL A 777 -20.83 38.74 -13.45
N LEU A 778 -21.84 38.74 -12.57
CA LEU A 778 -21.94 37.81 -11.46
C LEU A 778 -22.76 36.60 -11.86
N ARG A 779 -22.11 35.43 -11.94
CA ARG A 779 -22.76 34.15 -12.26
C ARG A 779 -23.01 33.34 -11.00
N LYS A 780 -24.14 32.65 -10.95
CA LYS A 780 -24.48 31.70 -9.89
C LYS A 780 -24.87 30.37 -10.53
N HIS A 781 -24.16 29.32 -10.16
CA HIS A 781 -24.43 27.93 -10.46
C HIS A 781 -24.75 27.21 -9.14
N ASP A 782 -25.40 26.03 -9.20
CA ASP A 782 -26.01 25.36 -8.03
C ASP A 782 -25.07 25.18 -6.81
N ASN A 783 -23.74 25.25 -6.97
CA ASN A 783 -22.76 25.21 -5.88
C ASN A 783 -21.56 26.18 -6.03
N GLN A 784 -21.61 27.15 -6.95
CA GLN A 784 -20.49 28.07 -7.21
C GLN A 784 -20.97 29.41 -7.75
N ALA A 785 -20.30 30.49 -7.33
CA ALA A 785 -20.48 31.82 -7.88
C ALA A 785 -19.16 32.35 -8.44
N ASP A 786 -19.25 33.01 -9.60
CA ASP A 786 -18.13 33.60 -10.32
C ASP A 786 -18.38 35.07 -10.60
N TRP A 787 -17.37 35.90 -10.35
CA TRP A 787 -17.33 37.28 -10.77
C TRP A 787 -16.35 37.41 -11.94
N ILE A 788 -16.90 37.59 -13.14
CA ILE A 788 -16.16 37.56 -14.40
C ILE A 788 -16.29 38.89 -15.17
N PHE A 789 -15.32 39.16 -16.02
CA PHE A 789 -15.24 40.38 -16.81
C PHE A 789 -14.85 40.05 -18.25
N PRO A 790 -15.51 40.62 -19.27
CA PRO A 790 -15.06 40.51 -20.64
C PRO A 790 -13.78 41.33 -20.79
N VAL A 791 -12.75 40.74 -21.40
CA VAL A 791 -11.52 41.48 -21.70
C VAL A 791 -11.80 42.40 -22.90
N PRO A 792 -11.50 43.71 -22.80
CA PRO A 792 -11.66 44.62 -23.93
C PRO A 792 -10.84 44.20 -25.16
N ALA A 793 -11.50 44.16 -26.31
CA ALA A 793 -10.89 43.83 -27.60
C ALA A 793 -10.00 44.98 -28.11
N ALA A 794 -8.76 45.02 -27.62
CA ALA A 794 -7.71 45.93 -28.09
C ALA A 794 -6.43 45.15 -28.41
N GLU A 795 -5.51 45.75 -29.19
CA GLU A 795 -4.20 45.15 -29.46
C GLU A 795 -3.39 44.88 -28.18
N LYS A 796 -3.63 45.73 -27.16
CA LYS A 796 -3.05 45.60 -25.83
C LYS A 796 -4.02 46.15 -24.78
N THR A 797 -4.36 45.34 -23.79
CA THR A 797 -5.22 45.71 -22.65
C THR A 797 -4.49 45.37 -21.36
N THR A 798 -4.55 46.22 -20.33
CA THR A 798 -4.06 45.87 -18.98
C THR A 798 -5.21 45.89 -17.98
N ILE A 799 -5.36 44.79 -17.25
CA ILE A 799 -6.33 44.64 -16.16
C ILE A 799 -5.58 44.73 -14.83
N GLU A 800 -6.01 45.64 -13.97
CA GLU A 800 -5.46 45.78 -12.61
C GLU A 800 -6.43 45.23 -11.57
N VAL A 801 -5.90 44.42 -10.65
CA VAL A 801 -6.65 43.76 -9.59
C VAL A 801 -5.87 43.90 -8.29
N THR A 802 -6.55 44.17 -7.19
CA THR A 802 -5.94 44.20 -5.85
C THR A 802 -6.56 43.12 -4.97
N TYR A 803 -5.73 42.27 -4.38
CA TYR A 803 -6.11 41.22 -3.45
C TYR A 803 -5.81 41.64 -2.00
N GLN A 804 -6.78 41.43 -1.11
CA GLN A 804 -6.65 41.69 0.32
C GLN A 804 -7.25 40.55 1.16
N TRP A 805 -6.56 40.18 2.24
CA TRP A 805 -6.96 39.16 3.20
C TRP A 805 -6.33 39.40 4.58
#